data_AF-A0A7S4RBY3-F1
#
_entry.id   AF-A0A7S4RBY3-F1
#
_cell.length_a   1.000
_cell.length_b   1.000
_cell.length_c   1.000
_cell.angle_alpha   90.00
_cell.angle_beta   90.00
_cell.angle_gamma   90.00
#
_symmetry.space_group_name_H-M   'P 1'
#
loop_
_entity.id
_entity.type
_entity.pdbx_description
1 polymer ?
#
loop_
_entity_poly.entity_id
_entity_poly.type
_entity_poly.pdbx_seq_one_letter_code
_entity_poly.pdbx_strand_id
1 'polypeptide(L)'
;MSQTRSTGDAQCLANDEATSMELIGPIPSGFSMEFFDTDQTCGDDYTLLVLEKELEEDETFCIPSIEFSKGEKSCDSSFDNVFSGYRLQSRTDNKLNGKISTYIVTNASHPDEKVSQKCKNRPITFMEGNSCTQSIKGELSIPSVGQENRGTGAIDNDEARSVKLVGPIPAGVRIELADDDDYDDICDDDYVSILVTKDIEEGEEHCICRFEQSNEFDKFIISYNRDNGLDGKVSQYVVKNFGSSCDAQLNRCTGETYTCPLTSCLGEDFLDSLVNEFADVFDSQIFLSQPPDPNDSPAPSTVYKFRHFITAIKNLQKINGGKFGLWLGEGCDERSKKIALVNIAAFLGQAMRETIIYDACDENNWDKWRADVEREEFTPPEILSYLYPMSSSCGQLGQNYAEYRCDDECPQDLGMELTGTTNAGWIGAPPPLFCGPRSKYDGLGYWNPHKLCQGSDGSCESEPFLYEGQTAGIHVPVSEDDRFPSYFYRNPLSDEAGNIPNPRSPDMFPATNVEGCCWWGRGVIQTTGRCNFGKLNKYLGAGAGRNALYPSINFCSNPQAVCDGPSDLKWVAGIFFWVSDVGPQNYDEQGYNFRQGIEDYVDRGCADDPDKDGCDALFEYASGIVNRGCHDPGETGCPGCVPGATCDPAHNVPERVDASKRALKALIVLLGGNSLPSSGGGGGLLGTNSNYCGTDWSSAAQSCATPCPSGTNSECPSGTFCFGDIDCP
;
A
#
# COMPACT_ATOMS: atom_id res chain seq x y z
N MET A 1 40.30 -29.25 -27.06
CA MET A 1 40.35 -30.11 -28.26
C MET A 1 41.12 -29.40 -29.38
N SER A 2 41.60 -30.15 -30.37
CA SER A 2 42.55 -29.80 -31.46
C SER A 2 42.13 -28.69 -32.45
N GLN A 3 43.10 -27.83 -32.79
CA GLN A 3 43.32 -26.87 -33.90
C GLN A 3 42.30 -26.67 -35.05
N THR A 4 42.12 -25.41 -35.46
CA THR A 4 42.23 -24.96 -36.87
C THR A 4 42.70 -23.50 -36.99
N ARG A 5 43.25 -23.15 -38.17
CA ARG A 5 44.21 -22.08 -38.48
C ARG A 5 43.58 -20.70 -38.75
N SER A 6 44.44 -19.68 -38.61
CA SER A 6 44.33 -18.26 -39.02
C SER A 6 43.39 -17.40 -38.18
N THR A 7 43.95 -16.30 -37.64
CA THR A 7 43.35 -15.32 -36.71
C THR A 7 42.76 -15.97 -35.45
N GLY A 8 43.44 -15.79 -34.31
CA GLY A 8 43.17 -16.50 -33.06
C GLY A 8 41.70 -16.51 -32.65
N ASP A 9 41.04 -17.63 -32.93
CA ASP A 9 39.83 -18.05 -32.22
C ASP A 9 40.27 -18.58 -30.85
N ALA A 10 40.42 -17.66 -29.89
CA ALA A 10 40.33 -18.03 -28.49
C ALA A 10 38.87 -18.43 -28.24
N GLN A 11 38.56 -19.72 -28.34
CA GLN A 11 37.31 -20.23 -27.80
C GLN A 11 37.30 -19.88 -26.31
N CYS A 12 36.30 -19.11 -25.86
CA CYS A 12 36.01 -18.95 -24.44
C CYS A 12 36.01 -20.36 -23.84
N LEU A 13 37.00 -20.66 -23.00
CA LEU A 13 36.90 -21.78 -22.08
C LEU A 13 35.67 -21.43 -21.22
N ALA A 14 34.56 -22.09 -21.49
CA ALA A 14 33.33 -21.95 -20.73
C ALA A 14 33.64 -22.35 -19.29
N ASN A 15 33.94 -21.37 -18.45
CA ASN A 15 33.57 -21.32 -17.05
C ASN A 15 34.12 -20.04 -16.45
N ASP A 16 33.28 -19.41 -15.62
CA ASP A 16 33.64 -18.45 -14.58
C ASP A 16 34.49 -19.12 -13.47
N GLU A 17 35.49 -19.93 -13.87
CA GLU A 17 36.47 -20.61 -13.01
C GLU A 17 37.90 -20.46 -13.54
N ALA A 18 38.10 -19.70 -14.62
CA ALA A 18 39.42 -19.46 -15.20
C ALA A 18 40.33 -18.72 -14.20
N THR A 19 41.13 -19.50 -13.50
CA THR A 19 42.12 -19.03 -12.52
C THR A 19 43.52 -18.99 -13.13
N SER A 20 43.77 -19.70 -14.23
CA SER A 20 45.06 -19.86 -14.90
C SER A 20 44.87 -19.96 -16.42
N MET A 21 45.95 -19.78 -17.20
CA MET A 21 45.90 -19.78 -18.66
C MET A 21 47.09 -20.54 -19.26
N GLU A 22 46.89 -21.17 -20.41
CA GLU A 22 47.94 -21.82 -21.19
C GLU A 22 47.99 -21.19 -22.59
N LEU A 23 49.15 -20.66 -22.97
CA LEU A 23 49.41 -20.10 -24.30
C LEU A 23 50.21 -21.10 -25.12
N ILE A 24 49.83 -21.33 -26.37
CA ILE A 24 50.52 -22.27 -27.26
C ILE A 24 50.93 -21.49 -28.52
N GLY A 25 52.23 -21.52 -28.83
CA GLY A 25 52.78 -20.80 -29.98
C GLY A 25 52.35 -21.38 -31.33
N PRO A 26 52.49 -20.61 -32.42
CA PRO A 26 53.33 -19.41 -32.49
C PRO A 26 52.64 -18.12 -32.02
N ILE A 27 53.25 -17.37 -31.10
CA ILE A 27 52.75 -16.06 -30.60
C ILE A 27 53.89 -15.04 -30.57
N PRO A 28 53.78 -13.88 -31.25
CA PRO A 28 54.85 -12.88 -31.32
C PRO A 28 55.06 -12.15 -29.98
N SER A 29 56.28 -11.67 -29.74
CA SER A 29 56.56 -10.77 -28.61
C SER A 29 55.75 -9.47 -28.74
N GLY A 30 55.22 -8.99 -27.62
CA GLY A 30 54.36 -7.80 -27.53
C GLY A 30 52.86 -8.10 -27.66
N PHE A 31 52.47 -9.35 -27.93
CA PHE A 31 51.08 -9.80 -27.82
C PHE A 31 50.50 -9.45 -26.45
N SER A 32 49.29 -8.89 -26.41
CA SER A 32 48.63 -8.54 -25.15
C SER A 32 47.18 -9.00 -25.06
N MET A 33 46.75 -9.33 -23.85
CA MET A 33 45.38 -9.73 -23.52
C MET A 33 44.88 -8.93 -22.32
N GLU A 34 43.69 -8.35 -22.42
CA GLU A 34 43.00 -7.67 -21.33
C GLU A 34 41.77 -8.50 -20.93
N PHE A 35 41.54 -8.69 -19.63
CA PHE A 35 40.42 -9.43 -19.04
C PHE A 35 39.62 -8.49 -18.14
N PHE A 36 38.29 -8.56 -18.18
CA PHE A 36 37.38 -7.66 -17.44
C PHE A 36 36.26 -8.44 -16.74
N ASP A 37 35.88 -7.99 -15.54
CA ASP A 37 34.69 -8.48 -14.80
C ASP A 37 33.39 -8.01 -15.46
N THR A 38 33.29 -6.76 -15.92
CA THR A 38 32.10 -6.20 -16.58
C THR A 38 32.41 -5.55 -17.94
N ASP A 39 31.37 -5.17 -18.70
CA ASP A 39 31.44 -4.58 -20.05
C ASP A 39 32.34 -3.32 -20.12
N GLN A 40 33.65 -3.55 -20.29
CA GLN A 40 34.71 -2.63 -20.71
C GLN A 40 34.67 -1.21 -20.12
N THR A 41 34.83 -1.06 -18.81
CA THR A 41 35.32 0.22 -18.27
C THR A 41 36.43 0.00 -17.26
N CYS A 42 37.48 0.83 -17.32
CA CYS A 42 38.56 0.86 -16.35
C CYS A 42 38.10 1.22 -14.92
N GLY A 43 36.79 1.30 -14.67
CA GLY A 43 36.16 1.54 -13.38
C GLY A 43 36.16 0.31 -12.47
N ASP A 44 36.26 -0.89 -13.04
CA ASP A 44 36.07 -2.19 -12.36
C ASP A 44 37.32 -3.09 -12.42
N ASP A 45 37.22 -4.34 -11.97
CA ASP A 45 38.29 -5.34 -11.95
C ASP A 45 38.80 -5.69 -13.36
N TYR A 46 40.13 -5.61 -13.57
CA TYR A 46 40.77 -6.01 -14.83
C TYR A 46 42.19 -6.54 -14.66
N THR A 47 42.61 -7.38 -15.61
CA THR A 47 44.00 -7.84 -15.75
C THR A 47 44.47 -7.68 -17.19
N LEU A 48 45.61 -7.01 -17.39
CA LEU A 48 46.35 -6.91 -18.65
C LEU A 48 47.59 -7.81 -18.59
N LEU A 49 47.74 -8.68 -19.58
CA LEU A 49 48.91 -9.51 -19.81
C LEU A 49 49.64 -9.05 -21.08
N VAL A 50 50.97 -8.96 -21.04
CA VAL A 50 51.81 -8.65 -22.20
C VAL A 50 52.94 -9.68 -22.30
N LEU A 51 53.01 -10.38 -23.42
CA LEU A 51 54.07 -11.35 -23.70
C LEU A 51 55.36 -10.60 -24.08
N GLU A 52 56.48 -10.85 -23.41
CA GLU A 52 57.76 -10.18 -23.70
C GLU A 52 58.67 -10.98 -24.63
N LYS A 53 58.42 -12.28 -24.78
CA LYS A 53 59.19 -13.19 -25.62
C LYS A 53 58.26 -13.80 -26.66
N GLU A 54 58.76 -14.01 -27.87
CA GLU A 54 58.07 -14.84 -28.87
C GLU A 54 57.99 -16.30 -28.39
N LEU A 55 56.81 -16.91 -28.58
CA LEU A 55 56.57 -18.35 -28.42
C LEU A 55 56.64 -18.98 -29.81
N GLU A 56 57.51 -19.97 -29.96
CA GLU A 56 57.69 -20.72 -31.21
C GLU A 56 56.54 -21.73 -31.42
N GLU A 57 56.42 -22.30 -32.62
CA GLU A 57 55.40 -23.32 -32.93
C GLU A 57 55.47 -24.50 -31.93
N ASP A 58 54.31 -24.86 -31.37
CA ASP A 58 54.14 -25.87 -30.31
C ASP A 58 54.84 -25.55 -28.96
N GLU A 59 55.38 -24.34 -28.76
CA GLU A 59 55.88 -23.89 -27.46
C GLU A 59 54.71 -23.52 -26.54
N THR A 60 54.58 -24.22 -25.42
CA THR A 60 53.53 -23.99 -24.44
C THR A 60 54.03 -23.16 -23.26
N PHE A 61 53.25 -22.16 -22.86
CA PHE A 61 53.55 -21.25 -21.76
C PHE A 61 52.37 -21.12 -20.81
N CYS A 62 52.53 -21.59 -19.57
CA CYS A 62 51.47 -21.58 -18.57
C CYS A 62 51.58 -20.37 -17.64
N ILE A 63 50.47 -19.68 -17.44
CA ILE A 63 50.28 -18.59 -16.49
C ILE A 63 49.46 -19.14 -15.32
N PRO A 64 50.06 -19.31 -14.13
CA PRO A 64 49.45 -20.04 -13.03
C PRO A 64 48.36 -19.27 -12.30
N SER A 65 48.33 -17.93 -12.42
CA SER A 65 47.22 -17.12 -11.92
C SER A 65 46.97 -15.86 -12.75
N ILE A 66 45.69 -15.51 -12.95
CA ILE A 66 45.24 -14.25 -13.58
C ILE A 66 45.06 -13.13 -12.54
N GLU A 67 45.16 -13.44 -11.24
CA GLU A 67 45.13 -12.48 -10.13
C GLU A 67 46.49 -12.34 -9.40
N PHE A 68 46.80 -11.14 -8.93
CA PHE A 68 47.81 -10.92 -7.89
C PHE A 68 47.38 -9.82 -6.91
N SER A 69 47.64 -10.03 -5.61
CA SER A 69 47.32 -9.07 -4.56
C SER A 69 48.58 -8.40 -3.99
N LYS A 70 48.69 -7.07 -4.14
CA LYS A 70 48.83 -6.11 -3.01
C LYS A 70 49.07 -4.67 -3.46
N GLY A 71 48.19 -3.78 -3.00
CA GLY A 71 48.53 -2.41 -2.57
C GLY A 71 48.15 -1.30 -3.56
N GLU A 72 47.21 -0.45 -3.15
CA GLU A 72 46.77 0.79 -3.80
C GLU A 72 47.89 1.57 -4.54
N LYS A 73 47.69 1.88 -5.84
CA LYS A 73 47.35 3.24 -6.33
C LYS A 73 47.34 3.38 -7.87
N SER A 74 46.32 4.12 -8.33
CA SER A 74 46.28 5.10 -9.43
C SER A 74 46.62 4.67 -10.86
N CYS A 75 45.73 5.02 -11.79
CA CYS A 75 46.07 5.23 -13.19
C CYS A 75 47.32 6.12 -13.25
N ASP A 76 48.36 5.64 -13.91
CA ASP A 76 49.68 6.29 -14.08
C ASP A 76 50.71 6.03 -12.96
N SER A 77 51.28 4.81 -12.90
CA SER A 77 52.74 4.57 -12.75
C SER A 77 53.11 3.08 -12.69
N SER A 78 54.11 2.70 -13.50
CA SER A 78 55.04 1.55 -13.39
C SER A 78 54.50 0.12 -13.17
N PHE A 79 54.81 -0.76 -14.15
CA PHE A 79 54.56 -2.20 -14.14
C PHE A 79 55.00 -2.89 -12.83
N ASP A 80 54.03 -3.39 -12.08
CA ASP A 80 54.28 -4.25 -10.92
C ASP A 80 54.45 -5.70 -11.39
N ASN A 81 55.72 -6.11 -11.48
CA ASN A 81 56.26 -7.46 -11.72
C ASN A 81 56.57 -7.82 -13.19
N VAL A 82 57.85 -8.11 -13.44
CA VAL A 82 58.38 -8.69 -14.67
C VAL A 82 58.77 -10.13 -14.37
N PHE A 83 58.10 -11.09 -15.00
CA PHE A 83 58.49 -12.51 -14.96
C PHE A 83 59.26 -12.84 -16.23
N SER A 84 60.05 -13.92 -16.22
CA SER A 84 60.82 -14.34 -17.40
C SER A 84 59.89 -14.73 -18.55
N GLY A 85 59.58 -13.76 -19.44
CA GLY A 85 58.82 -13.95 -20.67
C GLY A 85 57.50 -13.18 -20.77
N TYR A 86 57.00 -12.53 -19.71
CA TYR A 86 55.74 -11.75 -19.74
C TYR A 86 55.62 -10.73 -18.61
N ARG A 87 54.74 -9.73 -18.80
CA ARG A 87 54.30 -8.75 -17.80
C ARG A 87 52.81 -8.91 -17.52
N LEU A 88 52.41 -8.61 -16.29
CA LEU A 88 51.03 -8.51 -15.85
C LEU A 88 50.80 -7.14 -15.21
N GLN A 89 49.60 -6.59 -15.39
CA GLN A 89 49.10 -5.42 -14.70
C GLN A 89 47.65 -5.68 -14.33
N SER A 90 47.31 -5.61 -13.04
CA SER A 90 45.93 -5.82 -12.58
C SER A 90 45.44 -4.67 -11.72
N ARG A 91 44.14 -4.40 -11.80
CA ARG A 91 43.39 -3.60 -10.82
C ARG A 91 42.28 -4.51 -10.31
N THR A 92 42.28 -4.78 -9.02
CA THR A 92 41.31 -5.68 -8.39
C THR A 92 40.83 -5.04 -7.09
N ASP A 93 39.59 -4.54 -7.03
CA ASP A 93 38.90 -4.22 -5.77
C ASP A 93 38.08 -5.42 -5.25
N ASN A 94 37.76 -6.39 -6.12
CA ASN A 94 37.28 -7.73 -5.78
C ASN A 94 38.16 -8.82 -6.46
N LYS A 95 37.69 -10.08 -6.50
CA LYS A 95 38.40 -11.18 -7.16
C LYS A 95 37.95 -11.30 -8.63
N LEU A 96 38.86 -11.10 -9.60
CA LEU A 96 38.65 -11.34 -11.04
C LEU A 96 38.70 -12.84 -11.43
N ASN A 97 39.35 -13.67 -10.61
CA ASN A 97 39.41 -15.12 -10.80
C ASN A 97 37.99 -15.68 -10.77
N GLY A 98 37.58 -16.25 -11.89
CA GLY A 98 36.23 -16.80 -12.03
C GLY A 98 35.13 -15.76 -12.19
N LYS A 99 35.44 -14.57 -12.74
CA LYS A 99 34.45 -13.53 -13.06
C LYS A 99 34.64 -12.88 -14.42
N ILE A 100 35.41 -13.49 -15.31
CA ILE A 100 35.81 -12.84 -16.58
C ILE A 100 34.63 -12.84 -17.56
N SER A 101 33.94 -11.71 -17.70
CA SER A 101 32.83 -11.55 -18.66
C SER A 101 33.28 -11.10 -20.05
N THR A 102 34.44 -10.46 -20.18
CA THR A 102 34.96 -9.95 -21.46
C THR A 102 36.47 -10.04 -21.52
N TYR A 103 37.03 -10.35 -22.70
CA TYR A 103 38.46 -10.17 -22.95
C TYR A 103 38.74 -9.48 -24.29
N ILE A 104 39.89 -8.81 -24.37
CA ILE A 104 40.38 -8.11 -25.55
C ILE A 104 41.78 -8.63 -25.88
N VAL A 105 41.99 -9.03 -27.13
CA VAL A 105 43.31 -9.43 -27.64
C VAL A 105 43.84 -8.36 -28.57
N THR A 106 45.11 -7.99 -28.38
CA THR A 106 45.82 -7.04 -29.25
C THR A 106 47.13 -7.64 -29.74
N ASN A 107 47.37 -7.56 -31.05
CA ASN A 107 48.62 -7.97 -31.65
C ASN A 107 49.59 -6.77 -31.71
N ALA A 108 50.80 -6.88 -31.16
CA ALA A 108 51.81 -5.82 -31.19
C ALA A 108 52.20 -5.35 -32.60
N SER A 109 52.06 -6.21 -33.62
CA SER A 109 52.35 -5.85 -35.00
C SER A 109 51.24 -5.01 -35.66
N HIS A 110 50.03 -5.03 -35.09
CA HIS A 110 48.84 -4.35 -35.58
C HIS A 110 48.01 -3.81 -34.39
N PRO A 111 48.51 -2.78 -33.67
CA PRO A 111 47.89 -2.31 -32.42
C PRO A 111 46.48 -1.70 -32.59
N ASP A 112 46.11 -1.35 -33.81
CA ASP A 112 44.77 -0.84 -34.16
C ASP A 112 43.73 -1.97 -34.37
N GLU A 113 44.16 -3.23 -34.44
CA GLU A 113 43.31 -4.40 -34.64
C GLU A 113 43.06 -5.09 -33.29
N LYS A 114 42.07 -4.57 -32.56
CA LYS A 114 41.60 -5.16 -31.29
C LYS A 114 40.45 -6.12 -31.55
N VAL A 115 40.57 -7.35 -31.07
CA VAL A 115 39.46 -8.33 -31.07
C VAL A 115 38.89 -8.38 -29.67
N SER A 116 37.65 -7.89 -29.49
CA SER A 116 36.89 -7.98 -28.24
C SER A 116 35.89 -9.11 -28.30
N GLN A 117 35.88 -10.00 -27.31
CA GLN A 117 34.92 -11.10 -27.21
C GLN A 117 34.26 -11.10 -25.83
N LYS A 118 32.92 -11.09 -25.81
CA LYS A 118 32.13 -11.28 -24.58
C LYS A 118 31.96 -12.77 -24.31
N CYS A 119 32.22 -13.19 -23.08
CA CYS A 119 31.90 -14.51 -22.57
C CYS A 119 30.36 -14.64 -22.47
N LYS A 120 29.75 -15.55 -23.23
CA LYS A 120 28.30 -15.77 -23.15
C LYS A 120 28.00 -16.61 -21.91
N ASN A 121 27.41 -16.01 -20.88
CA ASN A 121 26.82 -16.76 -19.78
C ASN A 121 25.64 -17.60 -20.32
N ARG A 122 25.63 -18.90 -20.03
CA ARG A 122 24.62 -19.87 -20.48
C ARG A 122 23.94 -20.52 -19.27
N PRO A 123 23.02 -19.80 -18.63
CA PRO A 123 22.46 -20.17 -17.33
C PRO A 123 21.52 -21.38 -17.34
N ILE A 124 21.12 -21.89 -18.52
CA ILE A 124 20.20 -23.02 -18.65
C ILE A 124 20.94 -24.16 -19.34
N THR A 125 21.24 -25.24 -18.61
CA THR A 125 22.05 -26.37 -19.10
C THR A 125 21.25 -27.68 -19.07
N PHE A 126 21.08 -28.32 -20.22
CA PHE A 126 20.33 -29.57 -20.38
C PHE A 126 21.26 -30.78 -20.28
N MET A 127 20.79 -31.82 -19.59
CA MET A 127 21.59 -33.01 -19.27
C MET A 127 20.89 -34.28 -19.74
N GLU A 128 21.69 -35.24 -20.20
CA GLU A 128 21.23 -36.54 -20.70
C GLU A 128 20.62 -37.43 -19.62
N GLY A 129 21.18 -37.38 -18.41
CA GLY A 129 20.74 -38.21 -17.30
C GLY A 129 19.74 -37.48 -16.42
N ASN A 130 18.85 -38.23 -15.77
CA ASN A 130 18.05 -37.68 -14.68
C ASN A 130 18.98 -37.17 -13.56
N SER A 131 18.45 -36.27 -12.72
CA SER A 131 19.18 -35.66 -11.61
C SER A 131 20.42 -34.86 -12.03
N CYS A 132 20.37 -34.23 -13.22
CA CYS A 132 21.45 -33.41 -13.78
C CYS A 132 22.78 -34.17 -13.86
N THR A 133 22.71 -35.43 -14.30
CA THR A 133 23.88 -36.30 -14.47
C THR A 133 24.19 -36.53 -15.95
N GLN A 134 25.32 -37.19 -16.22
CA GLN A 134 25.79 -37.55 -17.57
C GLN A 134 26.18 -36.32 -18.42
N SER A 135 26.13 -36.44 -19.75
CA SER A 135 26.67 -35.44 -20.66
C SER A 135 25.71 -34.27 -20.87
N ILE A 136 26.26 -33.09 -21.15
CA ILE A 136 25.49 -31.90 -21.54
C ILE A 136 24.93 -32.11 -22.94
N LYS A 137 23.64 -31.86 -23.12
CA LYS A 137 22.90 -31.99 -24.37
C LYS A 137 22.52 -30.67 -25.02
N GLY A 138 22.60 -29.58 -24.27
CA GLY A 138 22.30 -28.26 -24.80
C GLY A 138 22.45 -27.20 -23.74
N GLU A 139 22.64 -25.97 -24.19
CA GLU A 139 22.74 -24.82 -23.30
C GLU A 139 22.05 -23.62 -23.94
N LEU A 140 21.28 -22.89 -23.14
CA LEU A 140 20.50 -21.75 -23.60
C LEU A 140 20.84 -20.49 -22.81
N SER A 141 20.75 -19.35 -23.48
CA SER A 141 20.86 -18.02 -22.88
C SER A 141 19.48 -17.42 -22.63
N ILE A 142 19.39 -16.57 -21.61
CA ILE A 142 18.18 -15.83 -21.28
C ILE A 142 18.04 -14.66 -22.27
N PRO A 143 16.90 -14.52 -22.96
CA PRO A 143 16.66 -13.36 -23.81
C PRO A 143 16.43 -12.08 -22.98
N SER A 144 16.56 -10.92 -23.62
CA SER A 144 16.19 -9.64 -22.99
C SER A 144 14.71 -9.63 -22.57
N VAL A 145 14.37 -8.80 -21.59
CA VAL A 145 12.98 -8.63 -21.13
C VAL A 145 12.04 -8.34 -22.30
N GLY A 146 10.91 -9.03 -22.34
CA GLY A 146 9.90 -8.96 -23.40
C GLY A 146 10.24 -9.75 -24.67
N GLN A 147 11.40 -10.43 -24.72
CA GLN A 147 11.82 -11.24 -25.86
C GLN A 147 11.71 -12.74 -25.55
N GLU A 148 11.67 -13.54 -26.60
CA GLU A 148 11.68 -15.00 -26.53
C GLU A 148 12.72 -15.59 -27.49
N ASN A 149 13.38 -16.65 -27.05
CA ASN A 149 14.23 -17.51 -27.85
C ASN A 149 13.51 -18.84 -28.05
N ARG A 150 13.29 -19.25 -29.30
CA ARG A 150 12.69 -20.54 -29.64
C ARG A 150 13.50 -21.25 -30.71
N GLY A 151 13.53 -22.58 -30.68
CA GLY A 151 14.18 -23.34 -31.73
C GLY A 151 14.17 -24.84 -31.52
N THR A 152 14.66 -25.53 -32.54
CA THR A 152 14.94 -26.97 -32.56
C THR A 152 16.45 -27.17 -32.73
N GLY A 153 17.05 -28.16 -32.07
CA GLY A 153 18.47 -28.53 -32.25
C GLY A 153 19.53 -27.73 -31.48
N ALA A 154 19.15 -26.78 -30.61
CA ALA A 154 20.10 -26.23 -29.61
C ALA A 154 20.26 -27.16 -28.38
N ILE A 155 19.34 -28.11 -28.27
CA ILE A 155 19.36 -29.27 -27.39
C ILE A 155 19.39 -30.48 -28.33
N ASP A 156 20.27 -31.44 -28.07
CA ASP A 156 20.30 -32.69 -28.81
C ASP A 156 18.91 -33.35 -28.75
N ASN A 157 18.30 -33.51 -29.92
CA ASN A 157 16.93 -34.01 -30.07
C ASN A 157 16.78 -35.38 -29.41
N ASP A 158 15.74 -35.56 -28.61
CA ASP A 158 15.46 -36.82 -27.91
C ASP A 158 16.54 -37.29 -26.93
N GLU A 159 17.36 -36.38 -26.39
CA GLU A 159 18.42 -36.77 -25.46
C GLU A 159 18.32 -36.12 -24.08
N ALA A 160 17.72 -34.93 -23.95
CA ALA A 160 17.63 -34.25 -22.67
C ALA A 160 16.59 -34.89 -21.74
N ARG A 161 17.00 -35.14 -20.48
CA ARG A 161 16.12 -35.65 -19.42
C ARG A 161 16.06 -34.77 -18.18
N SER A 162 16.99 -33.85 -18.00
CA SER A 162 16.98 -32.91 -16.88
C SER A 162 17.60 -31.57 -17.27
N VAL A 163 17.38 -30.54 -16.45
CA VAL A 163 17.94 -29.21 -16.66
C VAL A 163 18.53 -28.65 -15.37
N LYS A 164 19.70 -28.03 -15.48
CA LYS A 164 20.38 -27.29 -14.43
C LYS A 164 20.23 -25.80 -14.71
N LEU A 165 19.74 -25.07 -13.73
CA LEU A 165 19.63 -23.62 -13.72
C LEU A 165 20.77 -23.04 -12.89
N VAL A 166 21.60 -22.20 -13.48
CA VAL A 166 22.76 -21.59 -12.85
C VAL A 166 22.59 -20.08 -12.91
N GLY A 167 22.56 -19.43 -11.75
CA GLY A 167 22.37 -17.99 -11.67
C GLY A 167 23.54 -17.19 -12.29
N PRO A 168 23.28 -15.95 -12.73
CA PRO A 168 22.06 -15.18 -12.48
C PRO A 168 20.90 -15.50 -13.44
N ILE A 169 19.72 -15.79 -12.90
CA ILE A 169 18.46 -15.93 -13.64
C ILE A 169 17.38 -15.07 -12.96
N PRO A 170 16.85 -14.02 -13.63
CA PRO A 170 15.83 -13.18 -13.03
C PRO A 170 14.47 -13.91 -12.94
N ALA A 171 13.65 -13.49 -11.99
CA ALA A 171 12.24 -13.86 -11.90
C ALA A 171 11.48 -13.46 -13.17
N GLY A 172 10.47 -14.26 -13.52
CA GLY A 172 9.70 -14.10 -14.75
C GLY A 172 10.35 -14.73 -15.99
N VAL A 173 11.47 -15.44 -15.85
CA VAL A 173 11.97 -16.31 -16.92
C VAL A 173 11.15 -17.60 -16.96
N ARG A 174 10.58 -17.90 -18.13
CA ARG A 174 9.85 -19.14 -18.41
C ARG A 174 10.62 -20.00 -19.42
N ILE A 175 10.73 -21.29 -19.15
CA ILE A 175 11.35 -22.29 -20.00
C ILE A 175 10.29 -23.35 -20.33
N GLU A 176 9.96 -23.50 -21.60
CA GLU A 176 9.02 -24.49 -22.11
C GLU A 176 9.77 -25.52 -22.95
N LEU A 177 9.47 -26.80 -22.76
CA LEU A 177 10.04 -27.92 -23.54
C LEU A 177 8.91 -28.81 -24.04
N ALA A 178 9.07 -29.36 -25.25
CA ALA A 178 8.06 -30.19 -25.90
C ALA A 178 8.66 -31.35 -26.68
N ASP A 179 7.86 -32.41 -26.85
CA ASP A 179 8.15 -33.58 -27.71
C ASP A 179 7.95 -33.26 -29.21
N ASP A 180 6.92 -32.48 -29.53
CA ASP A 180 6.60 -32.11 -30.92
C ASP A 180 7.52 -30.99 -31.48
N ASP A 181 7.82 -31.04 -32.78
CA ASP A 181 8.54 -30.00 -33.51
C ASP A 181 7.63 -28.86 -34.01
N ASP A 182 6.30 -29.03 -33.95
CA ASP A 182 5.30 -27.99 -34.23
C ASP A 182 4.91 -27.18 -32.98
N TYR A 183 5.46 -25.96 -32.89
CA TYR A 183 5.27 -25.07 -31.73
C TYR A 183 3.84 -24.56 -31.54
N ASP A 184 3.04 -24.52 -32.61
CA ASP A 184 1.68 -24.00 -32.54
C ASP A 184 0.69 -25.05 -31.98
N ASP A 185 1.06 -26.34 -32.01
CA ASP A 185 0.27 -27.48 -31.51
C ASP A 185 0.89 -28.14 -30.25
N ILE A 186 1.88 -27.50 -29.61
CA ILE A 186 2.55 -27.95 -28.36
C ILE A 186 1.61 -28.40 -27.22
N CYS A 187 0.37 -27.92 -27.23
CA CYS A 187 -0.64 -28.20 -26.22
C CYS A 187 -1.34 -29.55 -26.39
N ASP A 188 -1.21 -30.17 -27.56
CA ASP A 188 -1.83 -31.45 -27.89
C ASP A 188 -0.89 -32.66 -27.63
N ASP A 189 0.35 -32.41 -27.17
CA ASP A 189 1.36 -33.43 -26.84
C ASP A 189 2.05 -33.13 -25.46
N ASP A 190 3.08 -33.91 -25.11
CA ASP A 190 3.88 -33.74 -23.91
C ASP A 190 4.62 -32.40 -23.91
N TYR A 191 4.36 -31.58 -22.88
CA TYR A 191 5.13 -30.36 -22.62
C TYR A 191 5.33 -30.12 -21.13
N VAL A 192 6.42 -29.42 -20.80
CA VAL A 192 6.67 -28.90 -19.46
C VAL A 192 6.92 -27.41 -19.52
N SER A 193 6.34 -26.66 -18.59
CA SER A 193 6.62 -25.24 -18.34
C SER A 193 7.31 -25.11 -16.99
N ILE A 194 8.48 -24.46 -16.99
CA ILE A 194 9.27 -24.13 -15.81
C ILE A 194 9.28 -22.60 -15.69
N LEU A 195 8.63 -22.06 -14.68
CA LEU A 195 8.59 -20.62 -14.42
C LEU A 195 9.48 -20.29 -13.22
N VAL A 196 10.48 -19.42 -13.41
CA VAL A 196 11.30 -18.87 -12.33
C VAL A 196 10.50 -17.79 -11.60
N THR A 197 10.14 -18.04 -10.35
CA THR A 197 9.24 -17.19 -9.54
C THR A 197 10.00 -16.22 -8.63
N LYS A 198 11.29 -16.46 -8.39
CA LYS A 198 12.23 -15.58 -7.66
C LYS A 198 13.59 -15.62 -8.33
N ASP A 199 14.38 -14.55 -8.19
CA ASP A 199 15.73 -14.48 -8.74
C ASP A 199 16.59 -15.66 -8.24
N ILE A 200 17.25 -16.35 -9.17
CA ILE A 200 18.32 -17.30 -8.89
C ILE A 200 19.60 -16.49 -8.94
N GLU A 201 20.23 -16.33 -7.79
CA GLU A 201 21.35 -15.42 -7.59
C GLU A 201 22.64 -15.98 -8.20
N GLU A 202 23.61 -15.12 -8.47
CA GLU A 202 24.91 -15.52 -8.98
C GLU A 202 25.58 -16.60 -8.10
N GLY A 203 26.01 -17.70 -8.71
CA GLY A 203 26.60 -18.85 -8.02
C GLY A 203 25.60 -19.83 -7.39
N GLU A 204 24.30 -19.57 -7.50
CA GLU A 204 23.25 -20.50 -7.08
C GLU A 204 22.91 -21.49 -8.20
N GLU A 205 22.75 -22.76 -7.84
CA GLU A 205 22.48 -23.83 -8.79
C GLU A 205 21.26 -24.64 -8.38
N HIS A 206 20.32 -24.81 -9.31
CA HIS A 206 19.12 -25.63 -9.10
C HIS A 206 19.04 -26.72 -10.16
N CYS A 207 18.86 -27.96 -9.69
CA CYS A 207 18.66 -29.10 -10.58
C CYS A 207 17.19 -29.48 -10.64
N ILE A 208 16.62 -29.48 -11.85
CA ILE A 208 15.32 -30.07 -12.14
C ILE A 208 15.58 -31.47 -12.65
N CYS A 209 15.47 -32.45 -11.74
CA CYS A 209 15.97 -33.81 -11.95
C CYS A 209 15.28 -34.60 -13.07
N ARG A 210 14.08 -34.18 -13.51
CA ARG A 210 13.29 -34.78 -14.59
C ARG A 210 12.21 -33.81 -15.05
N PHE A 211 11.70 -33.97 -16.26
CA PHE A 211 10.65 -33.12 -16.83
C PHE A 211 9.24 -33.62 -16.52
N GLU A 212 9.06 -34.93 -16.31
CA GLU A 212 7.76 -35.55 -16.07
C GLU A 212 7.25 -35.36 -14.62
N GLN A 213 7.13 -34.12 -14.16
CA GLN A 213 6.62 -33.79 -12.83
C GLN A 213 6.03 -32.37 -12.75
N SER A 214 5.01 -32.21 -11.90
CA SER A 214 4.45 -30.91 -11.55
C SER A 214 4.68 -30.65 -10.06
N ASN A 215 5.44 -29.61 -9.75
CA ASN A 215 5.89 -29.30 -8.40
C ASN A 215 6.11 -27.79 -8.26
N GLU A 216 5.83 -27.26 -7.08
CA GLU A 216 6.19 -25.91 -6.69
C GLU A 216 7.39 -25.96 -5.74
N PHE A 217 8.39 -25.14 -6.04
CA PHE A 217 9.61 -24.95 -5.25
C PHE A 217 9.73 -23.47 -4.87
N ASP A 218 10.65 -23.16 -3.96
CA ASP A 218 10.85 -21.78 -3.46
C ASP A 218 11.13 -20.75 -4.57
N LYS A 219 11.85 -21.15 -5.63
CA LYS A 219 12.30 -20.26 -6.70
C LYS A 219 11.73 -20.54 -8.08
N PHE A 220 10.99 -21.64 -8.25
CA PHE A 220 10.40 -21.98 -9.54
C PHE A 220 9.22 -22.94 -9.41
N ILE A 221 8.32 -22.88 -10.38
CA ILE A 221 7.17 -23.77 -10.52
C ILE A 221 7.35 -24.59 -11.78
N ILE A 222 7.04 -25.88 -11.69
CA ILE A 222 7.04 -26.82 -12.80
C ILE A 222 5.61 -27.28 -13.04
N SER A 223 5.13 -27.13 -14.28
CA SER A 223 3.83 -27.58 -14.74
C SER A 223 4.03 -28.51 -15.93
N TYR A 224 3.84 -29.81 -15.73
CA TYR A 224 3.96 -30.84 -16.75
C TYR A 224 2.58 -31.31 -17.23
N ASN A 225 2.40 -31.35 -18.55
CA ASN A 225 1.26 -31.98 -19.21
C ASN A 225 1.70 -33.28 -19.86
N ARG A 226 0.96 -34.35 -19.59
CA ARG A 226 1.33 -35.71 -19.98
C ARG A 226 0.44 -36.26 -21.08
N ASP A 227 1.07 -36.76 -22.13
CA ASP A 227 0.48 -37.71 -23.07
C ASP A 227 1.25 -39.04 -23.04
N ASN A 228 2.47 -39.06 -23.57
CA ASN A 228 3.27 -40.25 -23.82
C ASN A 228 4.71 -40.24 -23.20
N GLY A 229 5.08 -39.16 -22.49
CA GLY A 229 6.31 -38.97 -21.70
C GLY A 229 7.37 -38.10 -22.39
N LEU A 230 7.96 -37.15 -21.66
CA LEU A 230 8.89 -36.13 -22.17
C LEU A 230 10.38 -36.40 -21.89
N ASP A 231 10.71 -37.25 -20.90
CA ASP A 231 12.10 -37.47 -20.49
C ASP A 231 12.90 -38.19 -21.59
N GLY A 232 13.79 -37.46 -22.27
CA GLY A 232 14.59 -37.95 -23.39
C GLY A 232 13.82 -37.93 -24.71
N LYS A 233 12.85 -37.02 -24.85
CA LYS A 233 12.12 -36.76 -26.10
C LYS A 233 12.00 -35.27 -26.40
N VAL A 234 12.84 -34.42 -25.80
CA VAL A 234 12.74 -32.98 -26.02
C VAL A 234 13.21 -32.66 -27.44
N SER A 235 12.28 -32.17 -28.27
CA SER A 235 12.55 -31.75 -29.65
C SER A 235 12.59 -30.23 -29.81
N GLN A 236 11.88 -29.52 -28.93
CA GLN A 236 11.73 -28.08 -29.00
C GLN A 236 11.84 -27.40 -27.65
N TYR A 237 12.35 -26.16 -27.66
CA TYR A 237 12.40 -25.30 -26.49
C TYR A 237 11.87 -23.89 -26.82
N VAL A 238 11.32 -23.25 -25.79
CA VAL A 238 11.10 -21.81 -25.73
C VAL A 238 11.58 -21.25 -24.41
N VAL A 239 12.41 -20.21 -24.45
CA VAL A 239 12.79 -19.42 -23.28
C VAL A 239 12.24 -18.02 -23.48
N LYS A 240 11.40 -17.56 -22.55
CA LYS A 240 10.81 -16.22 -22.59
C LYS A 240 11.10 -15.48 -21.29
N ASN A 241 11.49 -14.22 -21.42
CA ASN A 241 11.75 -13.37 -20.27
C ASN A 241 10.63 -12.33 -20.15
N PHE A 242 9.71 -12.54 -19.20
CA PHE A 242 8.62 -11.61 -18.94
C PHE A 242 9.07 -10.40 -18.11
N GLY A 243 10.29 -10.42 -17.57
CA GLY A 243 10.76 -9.47 -16.55
C GLY A 243 10.03 -9.66 -15.22
N SER A 244 10.24 -8.75 -14.27
CA SER A 244 9.54 -8.73 -12.98
C SER A 244 8.05 -8.36 -13.08
N SER A 245 7.44 -8.49 -14.27
CA SER A 245 6.03 -8.21 -14.53
C SER A 245 5.19 -9.43 -14.16
N CYS A 246 4.27 -9.25 -13.21
CA CYS A 246 3.53 -10.31 -12.52
C CYS A 246 2.37 -10.95 -13.28
N ASP A 247 2.25 -10.72 -14.60
CA ASP A 247 1.29 -11.43 -15.48
C ASP A 247 2.04 -12.46 -16.34
N ALA A 248 2.90 -13.25 -15.72
CA ALA A 248 3.54 -14.36 -16.41
C ALA A 248 2.50 -15.48 -16.60
N GLN A 249 2.22 -15.84 -17.85
CA GLN A 249 1.47 -17.07 -18.13
C GLN A 249 2.27 -18.26 -17.60
N LEU A 250 1.78 -18.89 -16.53
CA LEU A 250 2.36 -20.10 -15.95
C LEU A 250 2.30 -21.24 -16.95
N ASN A 251 1.17 -21.32 -17.66
CA ASN A 251 0.92 -22.37 -18.61
C ASN A 251 0.16 -21.80 -19.83
N ARG A 252 0.79 -21.85 -21.00
CA ARG A 252 0.23 -21.35 -22.26
C ARG A 252 -1.03 -22.11 -22.68
N CYS A 253 -1.07 -23.41 -22.42
CA CYS A 253 -2.11 -24.31 -22.92
C CYS A 253 -3.37 -24.30 -22.07
N THR A 254 -3.23 -24.12 -20.75
CA THR A 254 -4.37 -23.98 -19.84
C THR A 254 -4.80 -22.53 -19.64
N GLY A 255 -3.96 -21.55 -20.03
CA GLY A 255 -4.19 -20.14 -19.76
C GLY A 255 -3.97 -19.75 -18.30
N GLU A 256 -3.40 -20.64 -17.48
CA GLU A 256 -3.10 -20.40 -16.08
C GLU A 256 -2.03 -19.31 -15.97
N THR A 257 -2.32 -18.27 -15.17
CA THR A 257 -1.42 -17.16 -14.89
C THR A 257 -0.87 -17.31 -13.49
N TYR A 258 0.44 -17.09 -13.33
CA TYR A 258 1.06 -17.01 -12.00
C TYR A 258 1.26 -15.55 -11.64
N THR A 259 0.52 -15.10 -10.63
CA THR A 259 0.74 -13.80 -9.99
C THR A 259 1.89 -13.93 -8.99
N CYS A 260 2.99 -13.24 -9.26
CA CYS A 260 4.14 -13.28 -8.37
C CYS A 260 3.79 -12.65 -7.00
N PRO A 261 4.22 -13.24 -5.87
CA PRO A 261 4.22 -12.56 -4.58
C PRO A 261 5.08 -11.30 -4.70
N LEU A 262 4.61 -10.17 -4.17
CA LEU A 262 5.33 -8.89 -4.15
C LEU A 262 6.82 -9.09 -3.84
N THR A 263 7.73 -8.91 -4.79
CA THR A 263 9.19 -9.02 -4.57
C THR A 263 9.84 -7.67 -4.27
N SER A 264 9.15 -6.57 -4.53
CA SER A 264 9.65 -5.24 -4.21
C SER A 264 9.75 -5.04 -2.70
N CYS A 265 10.92 -4.55 -2.27
CA CYS A 265 11.10 -4.05 -0.91
C CYS A 265 10.12 -2.91 -0.63
N LEU A 266 9.86 -2.66 0.65
CA LEU A 266 8.96 -1.58 1.10
C LEU A 266 9.46 -0.22 0.58
N GLY A 267 8.84 0.24 -0.53
CA GLY A 267 9.25 1.41 -1.31
C GLY A 267 8.18 1.82 -2.32
N GLU A 268 8.52 2.65 -3.30
CA GLU A 268 7.53 3.14 -4.27
C GLU A 268 6.87 2.03 -5.09
N ASP A 269 7.65 1.02 -5.51
CA ASP A 269 7.14 -0.11 -6.29
C ASP A 269 6.14 -0.96 -5.48
N PHE A 270 6.40 -1.13 -4.17
CA PHE A 270 5.43 -1.75 -3.25
C PHE A 270 4.14 -0.92 -3.19
N LEU A 271 4.23 0.40 -3.03
CA LEU A 271 3.05 1.26 -3.02
C LEU A 271 2.29 1.25 -4.35
N ASP A 272 2.98 1.22 -5.48
CA ASP A 272 2.36 1.10 -6.81
C ASP A 272 1.65 -0.24 -7.00
N SER A 273 2.23 -1.32 -6.48
CA SER A 273 1.57 -2.63 -6.51
C SER A 273 0.26 -2.65 -5.73
N LEU A 274 0.20 -1.99 -4.56
CA LEU A 274 -1.04 -1.86 -3.80
C LEU A 274 -2.11 -1.13 -4.61
N VAL A 275 -1.72 -0.07 -5.32
CA VAL A 275 -2.64 0.68 -6.18
C VAL A 275 -3.18 -0.18 -7.31
N ASN A 276 -2.30 -0.91 -8.01
CA ASN A 276 -2.69 -1.71 -9.17
C ASN A 276 -3.64 -2.84 -8.78
N GLU A 277 -3.38 -3.48 -7.64
CA GLU A 277 -4.20 -4.59 -7.17
C GLU A 277 -5.52 -4.14 -6.53
N PHE A 278 -5.46 -3.11 -5.68
CA PHE A 278 -6.52 -2.86 -4.71
C PHE A 278 -7.31 -1.59 -4.91
N ALA A 279 -6.92 -0.70 -5.83
CA ALA A 279 -7.65 0.56 -6.01
C ALA A 279 -9.13 0.31 -6.31
N ASP A 280 -9.44 -0.62 -7.22
CA ASP A 280 -10.82 -0.89 -7.60
C ASP A 280 -11.60 -1.57 -6.47
N VAL A 281 -10.99 -2.50 -5.74
CA VAL A 281 -11.61 -3.16 -4.58
C VAL A 281 -11.91 -2.14 -3.48
N PHE A 282 -10.93 -1.28 -3.14
CA PHE A 282 -11.15 -0.27 -2.12
C PHE A 282 -12.19 0.75 -2.54
N ASP A 283 -12.12 1.25 -3.77
CA ASP A 283 -13.01 2.29 -4.26
C ASP A 283 -14.43 1.79 -4.50
N SER A 284 -14.65 0.47 -4.67
CA SER A 284 -15.99 -0.09 -4.93
C SER A 284 -16.60 -0.90 -3.79
N GLN A 285 -15.80 -1.44 -2.87
CA GLN A 285 -16.26 -2.40 -1.85
C GLN A 285 -15.84 -2.06 -0.42
N ILE A 286 -14.77 -1.29 -0.22
CA ILE A 286 -14.25 -1.00 1.12
C ILE A 286 -14.60 0.43 1.56
N PHE A 287 -14.31 1.42 0.72
CA PHE A 287 -14.63 2.82 0.95
C PHE A 287 -16.09 3.11 0.62
N LEU A 288 -16.98 2.57 1.45
CA LEU A 288 -18.42 2.72 1.34
C LEU A 288 -18.93 3.79 2.29
N SER A 289 -19.84 4.61 1.78
CA SER A 289 -20.61 5.60 2.53
C SER A 289 -22.04 5.10 2.77
N GLN A 290 -22.58 5.47 3.92
CA GLN A 290 -23.99 5.28 4.23
C GLN A 290 -24.84 6.20 3.35
N PRO A 291 -25.95 5.72 2.78
CA PRO A 291 -26.83 6.55 1.98
C PRO A 291 -27.64 7.52 2.85
N PRO A 292 -28.18 8.60 2.24
CA PRO A 292 -29.14 9.50 2.88
C PRO A 292 -30.36 8.80 3.48
N ASP A 293 -30.92 7.83 2.77
CA ASP A 293 -32.00 6.98 3.25
C ASP A 293 -31.38 5.69 3.83
N PRO A 294 -31.54 5.40 5.13
CA PRO A 294 -30.96 4.20 5.74
C PRO A 294 -31.51 2.88 5.15
N ASN A 295 -32.58 2.91 4.34
CA ASN A 295 -33.08 1.73 3.64
C ASN A 295 -32.33 1.42 2.34
N ASP A 296 -31.53 2.36 1.83
CA ASP A 296 -30.73 2.16 0.63
C ASP A 296 -29.45 1.38 0.95
N SER A 297 -28.87 0.73 -0.06
CA SER A 297 -27.59 0.06 0.08
C SER A 297 -26.44 1.07 0.19
N PRO A 298 -25.38 0.77 0.96
CA PRO A 298 -24.14 1.56 0.95
C PRO A 298 -23.60 1.77 -0.46
N ALA A 299 -23.09 2.97 -0.72
CA ALA A 299 -22.54 3.36 -2.00
C ALA A 299 -21.03 3.65 -1.90
N PRO A 300 -20.25 3.49 -2.97
CA PRO A 300 -18.88 3.97 -3.03
C PRO A 300 -18.74 5.45 -2.65
N SER A 301 -17.76 5.79 -1.81
CA SER A 301 -17.43 7.17 -1.49
C SER A 301 -17.04 7.93 -2.76
N THR A 302 -17.61 9.10 -2.96
CA THR A 302 -17.25 10.01 -4.05
C THR A 302 -16.07 10.91 -3.66
N VAL A 303 -15.87 11.16 -2.36
CA VAL A 303 -14.83 12.04 -1.84
C VAL A 303 -13.47 11.36 -1.72
N TYR A 304 -13.44 10.10 -1.27
CA TYR A 304 -12.21 9.41 -0.90
C TYR A 304 -11.91 8.25 -1.85
N LYS A 305 -10.67 8.24 -2.39
CA LYS A 305 -10.19 7.23 -3.34
C LYS A 305 -8.83 6.68 -2.91
N PHE A 306 -8.63 5.38 -3.08
CA PHE A 306 -7.44 4.65 -2.67
C PHE A 306 -6.18 5.13 -3.39
N ARG A 307 -6.28 5.46 -4.68
CA ARG A 307 -5.16 6.04 -5.44
C ARG A 307 -4.66 7.36 -4.83
N HIS A 308 -5.57 8.20 -4.35
CA HIS A 308 -5.21 9.46 -3.70
C HIS A 308 -4.58 9.23 -2.32
N PHE A 309 -5.03 8.22 -1.58
CA PHE A 309 -4.40 7.79 -0.33
C PHE A 309 -2.95 7.35 -0.54
N ILE A 310 -2.68 6.47 -1.50
CA ILE A 310 -1.30 6.03 -1.78
C ILE A 310 -0.44 7.18 -2.30
N THR A 311 -1.01 8.08 -3.12
CA THR A 311 -0.32 9.29 -3.56
C THR A 311 0.09 10.17 -2.37
N ALA A 312 -0.77 10.32 -1.37
CA ALA A 312 -0.45 11.05 -0.14
C ALA A 312 0.70 10.40 0.65
N ILE A 313 0.74 9.07 0.77
CA ILE A 313 1.86 8.35 1.39
C ILE A 313 3.17 8.65 0.65
N LYS A 314 3.19 8.48 -0.67
CA LYS A 314 4.38 8.73 -1.50
C LYS A 314 4.88 10.16 -1.37
N ASN A 315 3.97 11.13 -1.36
CA ASN A 315 4.31 12.54 -1.25
C ASN A 315 4.92 12.88 0.12
N LEU A 316 4.36 12.34 1.20
CA LEU A 316 4.86 12.55 2.55
C LEU A 316 6.21 11.88 2.82
N GLN A 317 6.51 10.74 2.16
CA GLN A 317 7.81 10.08 2.26
C GLN A 317 8.96 10.90 1.64
N LYS A 318 8.66 11.76 0.65
CA LYS A 318 9.68 12.53 -0.09
C LYS A 318 10.14 13.80 0.62
N ILE A 319 9.37 14.30 1.58
CA ILE A 319 9.60 15.60 2.20
C ILE A 319 10.25 15.45 3.58
N ASN A 320 10.97 16.48 4.02
CA ASN A 320 11.56 16.56 5.37
C ASN A 320 12.37 15.31 5.77
N GLY A 321 13.07 14.69 4.81
CA GLY A 321 13.85 13.47 5.02
C GLY A 321 13.01 12.25 5.41
N GLY A 322 11.74 12.20 4.99
CA GLY A 322 10.82 11.11 5.31
C GLY A 322 10.16 11.20 6.69
N LYS A 323 10.43 12.28 7.45
CA LYS A 323 9.93 12.45 8.83
C LYS A 323 8.40 12.36 8.97
N PHE A 324 7.67 12.74 7.91
CA PHE A 324 6.20 12.70 7.91
C PHE A 324 5.63 11.53 7.10
N GLY A 325 6.49 10.65 6.58
CA GLY A 325 6.06 9.46 5.84
C GLY A 325 5.42 8.45 6.78
N LEU A 326 4.36 7.78 6.33
CA LEU A 326 3.79 6.64 7.06
C LEU A 326 4.86 5.55 7.23
N TRP A 327 5.01 5.03 8.44
CA TRP A 327 5.95 3.93 8.69
C TRP A 327 5.47 2.66 8.01
N LEU A 328 6.27 2.12 7.10
CA LEU A 328 5.97 0.85 6.43
C LEU A 328 6.76 -0.33 7.01
N GLY A 329 7.68 -0.09 7.95
CA GLY A 329 8.69 -1.09 8.35
C GLY A 329 9.97 -0.97 7.52
N GLU A 330 10.84 -1.97 7.66
CA GLU A 330 12.11 -2.10 6.94
C GLU A 330 12.22 -3.53 6.43
N GLY A 331 12.66 -3.73 5.18
CA GLY A 331 12.88 -5.06 4.61
C GLY A 331 11.97 -5.39 3.43
N CYS A 332 12.13 -6.62 2.94
CA CYS A 332 11.48 -7.11 1.72
C CYS A 332 10.77 -8.46 1.97
N ASP A 333 10.92 -9.02 3.16
CA ASP A 333 10.28 -10.28 3.57
C ASP A 333 8.77 -10.09 3.84
N GLU A 334 8.07 -11.21 3.93
CA GLU A 334 6.62 -11.25 4.14
C GLU A 334 6.19 -10.60 5.46
N ARG A 335 6.96 -10.79 6.55
CA ARG A 335 6.67 -10.19 7.85
C ARG A 335 6.73 -8.66 7.77
N SER A 336 7.75 -8.13 7.10
CA SER A 336 7.91 -6.70 6.87
C SER A 336 6.73 -6.12 6.07
N LYS A 337 6.22 -6.84 5.07
CA LYS A 337 5.00 -6.45 4.34
C LYS A 337 3.76 -6.47 5.22
N LYS A 338 3.58 -7.49 6.05
CA LYS A 338 2.47 -7.57 7.02
C LYS A 338 2.47 -6.38 7.97
N ILE A 339 3.64 -5.97 8.47
CA ILE A 339 3.78 -4.76 9.32
C ILE A 339 3.28 -3.51 8.58
N ALA A 340 3.69 -3.32 7.33
CA ALA A 340 3.24 -2.20 6.50
C ALA A 340 1.72 -2.17 6.35
N LEU A 341 1.12 -3.32 5.99
CA LEU A 341 -0.31 -3.47 5.74
C LEU A 341 -1.13 -3.29 7.02
N VAL A 342 -0.66 -3.77 8.17
CA VAL A 342 -1.33 -3.59 9.47
C VAL A 342 -1.36 -2.11 9.85
N ASN A 343 -0.27 -1.36 9.67
CA ASN A 343 -0.27 0.08 9.95
C ASN A 343 -1.21 0.85 9.00
N ILE A 344 -1.20 0.51 7.70
CA ILE A 344 -2.14 1.06 6.72
C ILE A 344 -3.58 0.78 7.15
N ALA A 345 -3.90 -0.46 7.52
CA ALA A 345 -5.23 -0.86 7.95
C ALA A 345 -5.69 -0.16 9.23
N ALA A 346 -4.79 -0.02 10.21
CA ALA A 346 -5.06 0.72 11.45
C ALA A 346 -5.45 2.17 11.15
N PHE A 347 -4.73 2.85 10.25
CA PHE A 347 -5.09 4.20 9.81
C PHE A 347 -6.41 4.24 9.03
N LEU A 348 -6.59 3.32 8.07
CA LEU A 348 -7.76 3.29 7.21
C LEU A 348 -9.05 3.00 7.98
N GLY A 349 -9.01 2.15 9.02
CA GLY A 349 -10.19 1.91 9.85
C GLY A 349 -10.69 3.16 10.58
N GLN A 350 -9.76 4.04 11.00
CA GLN A 350 -10.12 5.34 11.58
C GLN A 350 -10.76 6.25 10.53
N ALA A 351 -10.12 6.38 9.38
CA ALA A 351 -10.63 7.16 8.25
C ALA A 351 -12.02 6.71 7.80
N MET A 352 -12.22 5.38 7.70
CA MET A 352 -13.47 4.77 7.27
C MET A 352 -14.63 5.14 8.18
N ARG A 353 -14.43 5.09 9.50
CA ARG A 353 -15.47 5.45 10.47
C ARG A 353 -15.63 6.96 10.66
N GLU A 354 -14.55 7.73 10.51
CA GLU A 354 -14.56 9.17 10.76
C GLU A 354 -15.26 9.95 9.64
N THR A 355 -14.96 9.65 8.38
CA THR A 355 -15.36 10.51 7.25
C THR A 355 -15.88 9.78 6.03
N ILE A 356 -15.28 8.64 5.67
CA ILE A 356 -15.65 7.92 4.45
C ILE A 356 -17.09 7.40 4.56
N ILE A 357 -17.50 6.90 5.73
CA ILE A 357 -18.88 6.45 5.96
C ILE A 357 -19.91 7.56 5.72
N TYR A 358 -19.53 8.84 5.86
CA TYR A 358 -20.43 9.97 5.64
C TYR A 358 -20.28 10.63 4.26
N ASP A 359 -19.36 10.12 3.43
CA ASP A 359 -18.92 10.75 2.18
C ASP A 359 -18.63 12.26 2.32
N ALA A 360 -18.06 12.67 3.45
CA ALA A 360 -17.88 14.07 3.79
C ALA A 360 -16.40 14.38 4.07
N CYS A 361 -15.92 15.49 3.53
CA CYS A 361 -14.59 16.02 3.85
C CYS A 361 -14.64 17.00 5.02
N ASP A 362 -15.62 17.89 5.01
CA ASP A 362 -15.92 18.82 6.10
C ASP A 362 -16.74 18.13 7.19
N GLU A 363 -16.46 18.48 8.44
CA GLU A 363 -17.19 18.02 9.62
C GLU A 363 -18.70 18.28 9.47
N ASN A 364 -19.49 17.24 9.71
CA ASN A 364 -20.94 17.39 9.79
C ASN A 364 -21.33 18.07 11.11
N ASN A 365 -22.44 18.82 11.09
CA ASN A 365 -22.99 19.38 12.32
C ASN A 365 -23.71 18.28 13.12
N TRP A 366 -23.06 17.82 14.19
CA TRP A 366 -23.51 16.77 15.10
C TRP A 366 -24.03 17.31 16.45
N ASP A 367 -23.88 18.61 16.74
CA ASP A 367 -24.22 19.18 18.05
C ASP A 367 -25.75 19.28 18.24
N LYS A 368 -26.37 18.17 18.63
CA LYS A 368 -27.83 18.06 18.84
C LYS A 368 -28.23 18.67 20.18
N TRP A 369 -29.10 19.68 20.14
CA TRP A 369 -29.68 20.29 21.34
C TRP A 369 -31.13 19.83 21.50
N ARG A 370 -31.48 19.36 22.70
CA ARG A 370 -32.84 18.89 23.03
C ARG A 370 -33.81 20.06 22.94
N ALA A 371 -34.89 19.89 22.17
CA ALA A 371 -35.98 20.84 22.00
C ALA A 371 -37.28 20.25 22.57
N ASP A 372 -37.31 20.02 23.88
CA ASP A 372 -38.52 19.63 24.63
C ASP A 372 -39.66 20.67 24.53
N VAL A 373 -39.42 21.79 23.84
CA VAL A 373 -40.35 22.91 23.55
C VAL A 373 -41.16 22.75 22.27
N GLU A 374 -40.74 21.90 21.33
CA GLU A 374 -41.42 21.69 20.03
C GLU A 374 -42.13 20.34 20.01
N ARG A 375 -42.72 19.93 21.14
CA ARG A 375 -43.62 18.78 21.15
C ARG A 375 -45.01 19.27 20.74
N GLU A 376 -45.43 18.99 19.51
CA GLU A 376 -46.86 19.06 19.21
C GLU A 376 -47.59 18.07 20.14
N GLU A 377 -48.82 18.37 20.56
CA GLU A 377 -49.55 17.59 21.57
C GLU A 377 -49.65 16.08 21.25
N PHE A 378 -49.43 15.71 19.99
CA PHE A 378 -49.49 14.35 19.46
C PHE A 378 -48.13 13.76 19.03
N THR A 379 -47.00 14.44 19.25
CA THR A 379 -45.68 13.91 18.87
C THR A 379 -45.30 12.73 19.78
N PRO A 380 -45.04 11.53 19.22
CA PRO A 380 -44.62 10.35 19.97
C PRO A 380 -43.35 10.65 20.80
N PRO A 381 -43.23 10.11 22.04
CA PRO A 381 -42.07 10.35 22.90
C PRO A 381 -40.72 9.94 22.29
N GLU A 382 -40.74 9.02 21.33
CA GLU A 382 -39.54 8.53 20.63
C GLU A 382 -38.96 9.56 19.63
N ILE A 383 -39.73 10.57 19.23
CA ILE A 383 -39.26 11.68 18.37
C ILE A 383 -38.81 12.81 19.30
N LEU A 384 -37.62 12.67 19.89
CA LEU A 384 -36.99 13.80 20.57
C LEU A 384 -36.68 14.87 19.51
N SER A 385 -37.43 15.97 19.48
CA SER A 385 -37.14 17.13 18.64
C SER A 385 -35.74 17.63 19.02
N TYR A 386 -34.77 17.52 18.12
CA TYR A 386 -33.43 18.09 18.32
C TYR A 386 -33.21 19.20 17.30
N LEU A 387 -32.48 20.22 17.73
CA LEU A 387 -32.08 21.36 16.90
C LEU A 387 -30.56 21.38 16.81
N TYR A 388 -30.01 21.93 15.73
CA TYR A 388 -28.57 22.07 15.58
C TYR A 388 -28.18 23.54 15.63
N PRO A 389 -27.30 23.99 16.52
CA PRO A 389 -26.81 25.36 16.49
C PRO A 389 -26.18 25.68 15.14
N MET A 390 -26.47 26.85 14.60
CA MET A 390 -25.78 27.32 13.40
C MET A 390 -24.35 27.80 13.72
N SER A 391 -24.01 27.89 15.00
CA SER A 391 -22.68 28.23 15.51
C SER A 391 -21.75 27.03 15.68
N SER A 392 -22.17 25.82 15.33
CA SER A 392 -21.41 24.59 15.57
C SER A 392 -20.02 24.59 14.93
N SER A 393 -19.75 25.45 13.95
CA SER A 393 -18.41 25.67 13.39
C SER A 393 -17.40 26.18 14.43
N CYS A 394 -17.86 26.84 15.49
CA CYS A 394 -17.02 27.26 16.61
C CYS A 394 -16.57 26.10 17.51
N GLY A 395 -17.29 24.98 17.46
CA GLY A 395 -17.06 23.83 18.33
C GLY A 395 -18.33 23.03 18.57
N GLN A 396 -18.20 21.70 18.57
CA GLN A 396 -19.31 20.76 18.78
C GLN A 396 -19.05 19.89 20.01
N LEU A 397 -20.11 19.35 20.62
CA LEU A 397 -20.01 18.35 21.70
C LEU A 397 -19.18 18.79 22.92
N GLY A 398 -19.07 20.10 23.16
CA GLY A 398 -18.34 20.68 24.30
C GLY A 398 -16.99 21.25 23.94
N GLN A 399 -16.57 21.11 22.69
CA GLN A 399 -15.30 21.61 22.19
C GLN A 399 -15.40 23.10 21.83
N ASN A 400 -14.24 23.76 21.81
CA ASN A 400 -14.05 25.12 21.30
C ASN A 400 -12.81 25.12 20.39
N TYR A 401 -13.03 25.06 19.08
CA TYR A 401 -11.95 24.83 18.11
C TYR A 401 -10.95 25.99 18.04
N ALA A 402 -11.39 27.21 18.37
CA ALA A 402 -10.52 28.39 18.42
C ALA A 402 -9.55 28.37 19.62
N GLU A 403 -9.81 27.54 20.63
CA GLU A 403 -8.97 27.38 21.82
C GLU A 403 -7.99 26.21 21.71
N TYR A 404 -7.88 25.56 20.54
CA TYR A 404 -6.89 24.51 20.32
C TYR A 404 -5.54 25.19 20.08
N ARG A 405 -4.90 25.59 21.19
CA ARG A 405 -3.68 26.39 21.18
C ARG A 405 -2.43 25.55 21.28
N CYS A 406 -1.40 25.97 20.56
CA CYS A 406 -0.03 25.49 20.69
C CYS A 406 0.93 26.52 20.12
N ASP A 407 2.25 26.31 20.25
CA ASP A 407 3.27 27.24 19.73
C ASP A 407 3.15 27.51 18.22
N ASP A 408 2.63 26.53 17.49
CA ASP A 408 2.49 26.56 16.04
C ASP A 408 1.08 26.98 15.58
N GLU A 409 0.21 27.47 16.47
CA GLU A 409 -1.18 27.80 16.13
C GLU A 409 -1.31 28.88 15.06
N CYS A 410 -2.31 28.73 14.18
CA CYS A 410 -2.68 29.79 13.25
C CYS A 410 -3.16 31.05 13.99
N PRO A 411 -2.86 32.28 13.52
CA PRO A 411 -3.40 33.48 14.13
C PRO A 411 -4.93 33.54 14.03
N GLN A 412 -5.57 34.23 14.98
CA GLN A 412 -7.01 34.46 14.91
C GLN A 412 -7.30 35.57 13.90
N ASP A 413 -8.12 35.27 12.90
CA ASP A 413 -8.63 36.22 11.91
C ASP A 413 -10.15 36.30 12.04
N LEU A 414 -10.65 37.40 12.58
CA LEU A 414 -12.07 37.65 12.78
C LEU A 414 -12.80 38.01 11.47
N GLY A 415 -12.05 38.37 10.42
CA GLY A 415 -12.58 38.67 9.10
C GLY A 415 -12.61 37.46 8.16
N MET A 416 -12.07 36.31 8.58
CA MET A 416 -12.08 35.11 7.76
C MET A 416 -13.51 34.61 7.57
N GLU A 417 -13.89 34.40 6.30
CA GLU A 417 -15.20 33.92 5.90
C GLU A 417 -15.05 32.73 4.97
N LEU A 418 -15.58 31.57 5.37
CA LEU A 418 -15.47 30.31 4.66
C LEU A 418 -16.75 29.48 4.88
N THR A 419 -17.07 28.65 3.91
CA THR A 419 -18.15 27.66 3.97
C THR A 419 -17.58 26.32 3.54
N GLY A 420 -17.91 25.25 4.26
CA GLY A 420 -17.59 23.88 3.89
C GLY A 420 -18.24 23.50 2.57
N THR A 421 -17.68 22.49 1.92
CA THR A 421 -18.16 22.00 0.62
C THR A 421 -18.99 20.73 0.73
N THR A 422 -18.85 19.99 1.83
CA THR A 422 -19.64 18.81 2.12
C THR A 422 -20.43 18.98 3.41
N ASN A 423 -21.55 18.28 3.50
CA ASN A 423 -22.32 18.11 4.71
C ASN A 423 -23.05 16.77 4.66
N ALA A 424 -23.73 16.47 5.75
CA ALA A 424 -24.55 15.31 5.91
C ALA A 424 -25.68 15.23 4.86
N GLY A 425 -25.88 14.04 4.29
CA GLY A 425 -26.88 13.83 3.25
C GLY A 425 -28.29 13.45 3.72
N TRP A 426 -28.51 13.17 5.01
CA TRP A 426 -29.83 12.71 5.49
C TRP A 426 -30.89 13.82 5.39
N ILE A 427 -32.16 13.43 5.32
CA ILE A 427 -33.29 14.37 5.25
C ILE A 427 -33.28 15.29 6.49
N GLY A 428 -33.25 16.60 6.26
CA GLY A 428 -33.20 17.61 7.32
C GLY A 428 -31.81 17.85 7.91
N ALA A 429 -30.75 17.28 7.32
CA ALA A 429 -29.38 17.56 7.72
C ALA A 429 -29.08 19.07 7.76
N PRO A 430 -28.25 19.54 8.72
CA PRO A 430 -27.78 20.92 8.70
C PRO A 430 -26.94 21.20 7.44
N PRO A 431 -26.91 22.48 6.98
CA PRO A 431 -26.06 22.89 5.86
C PRO A 431 -24.57 22.74 6.21
N PRO A 432 -23.67 22.85 5.23
CA PRO A 432 -22.23 22.89 5.48
C PRO A 432 -21.86 23.92 6.55
N LEU A 433 -20.92 23.56 7.42
CA LEU A 433 -20.40 24.48 8.43
C LEU A 433 -19.81 25.72 7.76
N PHE A 434 -20.00 26.87 8.38
CA PHE A 434 -19.51 28.14 7.87
C PHE A 434 -19.01 29.03 9.01
N CYS A 435 -18.17 29.99 8.64
CA CYS A 435 -17.65 31.03 9.54
C CYS A 435 -17.64 32.38 8.83
N GLY A 436 -17.55 33.45 9.59
CA GLY A 436 -17.48 34.80 9.05
C GLY A 436 -17.59 35.89 10.12
N PRO A 437 -17.38 37.16 9.74
CA PRO A 437 -17.37 38.26 10.69
C PRO A 437 -18.71 38.45 11.37
N ARG A 438 -18.69 38.91 12.62
CA ARG A 438 -19.92 39.16 13.40
C ARG A 438 -20.85 40.16 12.72
N SER A 439 -20.32 41.09 11.94
CA SER A 439 -21.13 42.04 11.16
C SER A 439 -22.07 41.40 10.14
N LYS A 440 -21.81 40.15 9.73
CA LYS A 440 -22.63 39.39 8.76
C LYS A 440 -23.47 38.30 9.44
N TYR A 441 -22.94 37.69 10.50
CA TYR A 441 -23.53 36.49 11.09
C TYR A 441 -23.83 36.64 12.59
N ASP A 442 -24.37 37.77 13.06
CA ASP A 442 -24.87 37.87 14.44
C ASP A 442 -26.33 37.37 14.54
N GLY A 443 -26.69 36.82 15.69
CA GLY A 443 -28.05 36.31 15.96
C GLY A 443 -28.45 35.04 15.18
N LEU A 444 -27.49 34.20 14.76
CA LEU A 444 -27.72 33.04 13.90
C LEU A 444 -28.76 32.05 14.41
N GLY A 445 -28.87 31.77 15.72
CA GLY A 445 -29.86 30.80 16.21
C GLY A 445 -29.51 29.37 15.81
N TYR A 446 -30.47 28.62 15.24
CA TYR A 446 -30.36 27.18 15.05
C TYR A 446 -31.01 26.68 13.74
N TRP A 447 -30.70 25.44 13.39
CA TRP A 447 -31.30 24.66 12.33
C TRP A 447 -32.38 23.73 12.91
N ASN A 448 -33.57 23.76 12.33
CA ASN A 448 -34.67 22.88 12.68
C ASN A 448 -34.83 21.78 11.62
N PRO A 449 -34.38 20.53 11.88
CA PRO A 449 -34.39 19.46 10.89
C PRO A 449 -35.80 18.94 10.56
N HIS A 450 -36.82 19.26 11.35
CA HIS A 450 -38.17 18.69 11.25
C HIS A 450 -39.11 19.45 10.33
N LYS A 451 -38.68 20.59 9.78
CA LYS A 451 -39.51 21.40 8.88
C LYS A 451 -39.26 20.98 7.45
N LEU A 452 -40.26 20.36 6.83
CA LEU A 452 -40.25 20.11 5.39
C LEU A 452 -40.31 21.43 4.62
N CYS A 453 -39.61 21.50 3.49
CA CYS A 453 -39.64 22.66 2.63
C CYS A 453 -41.06 22.88 2.04
N GLN A 454 -41.47 24.13 1.89
CA GLN A 454 -42.81 24.49 1.38
C GLN A 454 -42.83 24.93 -0.09
N GLY A 455 -41.72 24.80 -0.82
CA GLY A 455 -41.64 25.08 -2.26
C GLY A 455 -42.60 24.21 -3.08
N SER A 456 -43.00 24.69 -4.26
CA SER A 456 -44.01 24.03 -5.10
C SER A 456 -43.61 22.63 -5.61
N ASP A 457 -42.32 22.32 -5.58
CA ASP A 457 -41.70 21.03 -5.91
C ASP A 457 -41.14 20.30 -4.67
N GLY A 458 -41.40 20.83 -3.45
CA GLY A 458 -40.79 20.35 -2.21
C GLY A 458 -39.37 20.87 -1.95
N SER A 459 -38.90 21.86 -2.72
CA SER A 459 -37.58 22.50 -2.51
C SER A 459 -37.61 23.63 -1.47
N CYS A 460 -36.44 23.91 -0.89
CA CYS A 460 -36.17 25.01 0.04
C CYS A 460 -35.64 26.26 -0.67
N GLU A 461 -35.98 26.50 -1.95
CA GLU A 461 -35.37 27.57 -2.77
C GLU A 461 -35.38 28.98 -2.16
N SER A 462 -36.37 29.30 -1.30
CA SER A 462 -36.47 30.59 -0.62
C SER A 462 -35.81 30.65 0.76
N GLU A 463 -35.29 29.53 1.27
CA GLU A 463 -34.75 29.44 2.62
C GLU A 463 -33.29 29.94 2.69
N PRO A 464 -32.92 30.69 3.74
CA PRO A 464 -31.51 30.98 4.02
C PRO A 464 -30.69 29.69 4.19
N PHE A 465 -29.42 29.74 3.81
CA PHE A 465 -28.48 28.60 3.90
C PHE A 465 -28.88 27.37 3.08
N LEU A 466 -29.65 27.56 2.00
CA LEU A 466 -29.97 26.53 1.02
C LEU A 466 -28.71 25.81 0.53
N TYR A 467 -28.77 24.48 0.50
CA TYR A 467 -27.78 23.61 -0.13
C TYR A 467 -28.42 22.64 -1.14
N GLU A 468 -27.60 22.09 -2.02
CA GLU A 468 -28.06 21.19 -3.08
C GLU A 468 -28.72 19.94 -2.49
N GLY A 469 -29.92 19.59 -2.98
CA GLY A 469 -30.67 18.42 -2.53
C GLY A 469 -31.46 18.59 -1.22
N GLN A 470 -31.51 19.79 -0.63
CA GLN A 470 -32.28 20.04 0.59
C GLN A 470 -33.79 19.88 0.35
N THR A 471 -34.40 18.97 1.13
CA THR A 471 -35.85 18.66 1.10
C THR A 471 -36.54 18.91 2.44
N ALA A 472 -35.76 19.13 3.50
CA ALA A 472 -36.21 19.47 4.83
C ALA A 472 -35.10 20.20 5.57
N GLY A 473 -35.44 20.75 6.73
CA GLY A 473 -34.53 21.57 7.52
C GLY A 473 -34.71 23.04 7.18
N ILE A 474 -34.92 23.89 8.19
CA ILE A 474 -34.93 25.35 8.00
C ILE A 474 -34.09 26.04 9.07
N HIS A 475 -33.53 27.18 8.71
CA HIS A 475 -32.85 28.07 9.63
C HIS A 475 -33.85 28.91 10.45
N VAL A 476 -33.64 29.02 11.75
CA VAL A 476 -34.42 29.88 12.66
C VAL A 476 -33.47 30.83 13.39
N PRO A 477 -33.50 32.14 13.09
CA PRO A 477 -32.66 33.12 13.77
C PRO A 477 -33.14 33.39 15.20
N VAL A 478 -32.23 33.83 16.07
CA VAL A 478 -32.54 34.17 17.47
C VAL A 478 -33.68 35.19 17.57
N SER A 479 -33.76 36.14 16.64
CA SER A 479 -34.78 37.19 16.64
C SER A 479 -36.21 36.67 16.42
N GLU A 480 -36.37 35.46 15.91
CA GLU A 480 -37.67 34.86 15.60
C GLU A 480 -38.15 33.88 16.68
N ASP A 481 -37.29 33.53 17.66
CA ASP A 481 -37.66 32.68 18.79
C ASP A 481 -37.57 33.46 20.12
N ASP A 482 -38.72 33.90 20.62
CA ASP A 482 -38.85 34.65 21.87
C ASP A 482 -38.48 33.84 23.13
N ARG A 483 -38.33 32.52 23.01
CA ARG A 483 -37.86 31.61 24.07
C ARG A 483 -36.35 31.67 24.21
N PHE A 484 -35.63 32.16 23.18
CA PHE A 484 -34.18 32.31 23.22
C PHE A 484 -33.77 33.45 24.17
N PRO A 485 -32.74 33.27 25.00
CA PRO A 485 -31.99 32.02 25.19
C PRO A 485 -32.46 31.20 26.41
N SER A 486 -33.48 31.67 27.12
CA SER A 486 -33.92 31.17 28.44
C SER A 486 -34.28 29.69 28.47
N TYR A 487 -34.79 29.14 27.37
CA TYR A 487 -35.18 27.73 27.26
C TYR A 487 -33.99 26.85 26.82
N PHE A 488 -33.08 27.39 26.02
CA PHE A 488 -31.91 26.67 25.47
C PHE A 488 -30.75 26.56 26.47
N TYR A 489 -30.64 27.48 27.43
CA TYR A 489 -29.64 27.42 28.52
C TYR A 489 -29.96 26.44 29.65
N ARG A 490 -31.08 25.69 29.59
CA ARG A 490 -31.45 24.70 30.63
C ARG A 490 -30.91 23.29 30.35
N ASN A 491 -30.14 23.12 29.28
CA ASN A 491 -29.51 21.85 28.92
C ASN A 491 -28.09 21.77 29.53
N PRO A 492 -27.61 20.60 29.99
CA PRO A 492 -28.18 19.29 29.73
C PRO A 492 -29.29 18.89 30.70
N LEU A 493 -30.36 18.27 30.18
CA LEU A 493 -31.27 17.47 31.01
C LEU A 493 -30.48 16.32 31.63
N SER A 494 -30.86 15.93 32.85
CA SER A 494 -30.25 14.77 33.49
C SER A 494 -30.45 13.50 32.65
N ASP A 495 -29.45 12.62 32.60
CA ASP A 495 -29.59 11.28 32.05
C ASP A 495 -30.62 10.45 32.86
N GLU A 496 -30.91 9.22 32.43
CA GLU A 496 -31.85 8.31 33.11
C GLU A 496 -31.42 7.99 34.56
N ALA A 497 -30.15 8.18 34.90
CA ALA A 497 -29.58 8.00 36.23
C ALA A 497 -29.61 9.29 37.09
N GLY A 498 -30.07 10.42 36.54
CA GLY A 498 -30.12 11.70 37.24
C GLY A 498 -28.83 12.51 37.18
N ASN A 499 -27.82 12.07 36.41
CA ASN A 499 -26.60 12.85 36.22
C ASN A 499 -26.88 14.00 35.27
N ILE A 500 -26.54 15.21 35.67
CA ILE A 500 -26.55 16.38 34.80
C ILE A 500 -25.18 16.39 34.12
N PRO A 501 -25.05 16.13 32.80
CA PRO A 501 -23.78 16.34 32.11
C PRO A 501 -23.28 17.76 32.41
N ASN A 502 -21.97 18.00 32.40
CA ASN A 502 -21.45 19.32 32.81
C ASN A 502 -22.15 20.44 32.03
N PRO A 503 -22.94 21.32 32.68
CA PRO A 503 -23.54 22.46 32.00
C PRO A 503 -22.38 23.33 31.52
N ARG A 504 -22.25 23.53 30.20
CA ARG A 504 -21.32 24.57 29.72
C ARG A 504 -21.83 25.90 30.29
N SER A 505 -20.93 26.75 30.76
CA SER A 505 -21.30 28.07 31.30
C SER A 505 -22.25 28.80 30.34
N PRO A 506 -23.27 29.55 30.81
CA PRO A 506 -24.09 30.41 29.96
C PRO A 506 -23.28 31.40 29.10
N ASP A 507 -22.06 31.73 29.53
CA ASP A 507 -21.09 32.55 28.79
C ASP A 507 -20.41 31.80 27.61
N MET A 508 -20.62 30.48 27.50
CA MET A 508 -19.96 29.53 26.59
C MET A 508 -20.95 28.82 25.63
N PHE A 509 -22.22 29.25 25.55
CA PHE A 509 -23.26 28.63 24.71
C PHE A 509 -24.09 29.64 23.92
N PRO A 510 -24.54 29.24 22.72
CA PRO A 510 -23.64 29.21 21.57
C PRO A 510 -23.13 30.64 21.33
N ALA A 511 -21.95 30.77 20.72
CA ALA A 511 -21.69 32.02 20.03
C ALA A 511 -22.90 32.27 19.11
N THR A 512 -23.63 33.37 19.28
CA THR A 512 -24.74 33.72 18.37
C THR A 512 -24.23 34.08 16.97
N ASN A 513 -22.94 33.90 16.75
CA ASN A 513 -22.18 34.20 15.57
C ASN A 513 -21.06 33.17 15.40
N VAL A 514 -20.38 33.25 14.27
CA VAL A 514 -19.31 32.32 13.86
C VAL A 514 -18.00 33.07 13.57
N GLU A 515 -17.77 34.16 14.29
CA GLU A 515 -16.56 34.99 14.14
C GLU A 515 -15.32 34.28 14.68
N GLY A 516 -14.30 34.12 13.83
CA GLY A 516 -13.08 33.39 14.19
C GLY A 516 -13.25 31.86 14.31
N CYS A 517 -14.36 31.31 13.81
CA CYS A 517 -14.76 29.91 13.99
C CYS A 517 -14.46 29.00 12.78
N CYS A 518 -13.46 29.33 11.95
CA CYS A 518 -13.20 28.60 10.71
C CYS A 518 -12.47 27.25 10.87
N TRP A 519 -12.45 26.68 12.07
CA TRP A 519 -11.51 25.64 12.50
C TRP A 519 -12.14 24.28 12.77
N TRP A 520 -13.30 23.99 12.16
CA TRP A 520 -13.94 22.67 12.17
C TRP A 520 -13.09 21.61 11.46
N GLY A 521 -13.44 20.34 11.68
CA GLY A 521 -12.74 19.18 11.14
C GLY A 521 -12.75 19.13 9.61
N ARG A 522 -11.58 18.85 9.02
CA ARG A 522 -11.43 18.66 7.57
C ARG A 522 -10.55 17.48 7.20
N GLY A 523 -10.86 16.86 6.08
CA GLY A 523 -10.12 15.74 5.53
C GLY A 523 -10.36 14.45 6.31
N VAL A 524 -9.57 13.42 5.98
CA VAL A 524 -9.94 12.02 6.25
C VAL A 524 -10.05 11.65 7.74
N ILE A 525 -9.35 12.37 8.62
CA ILE A 525 -9.40 12.17 10.08
C ILE A 525 -9.87 13.42 10.83
N GLN A 526 -10.56 14.34 10.14
CA GLN A 526 -11.14 15.55 10.73
C GLN A 526 -10.10 16.42 11.44
N THR A 527 -9.09 16.90 10.69
CA THR A 527 -8.09 17.85 11.21
C THR A 527 -8.81 19.11 11.72
N THR A 528 -8.72 19.35 13.03
CA THR A 528 -9.55 20.35 13.73
C THR A 528 -8.69 21.32 14.54
N GLY A 529 -9.09 22.59 14.60
CA GLY A 529 -8.53 23.58 15.50
C GLY A 529 -7.28 24.33 15.00
N ARG A 530 -7.05 25.53 15.55
CA ARG A 530 -5.97 26.44 15.14
C ARG A 530 -4.57 25.83 15.21
N CYS A 531 -4.30 25.02 16.23
CA CYS A 531 -3.02 24.34 16.38
C CYS A 531 -2.73 23.40 15.20
N ASN A 532 -3.67 22.53 14.85
CA ASN A 532 -3.42 21.50 13.84
C ASN A 532 -3.25 22.10 12.43
N PHE A 533 -4.10 23.07 12.05
CA PHE A 533 -3.91 23.80 10.79
C PHE A 533 -2.61 24.62 10.78
N GLY A 534 -2.19 25.11 11.95
CA GLY A 534 -0.93 25.81 12.11
C GLY A 534 0.29 24.92 11.91
N LYS A 535 0.29 23.72 12.50
CA LYS A 535 1.28 22.66 12.22
C LYS A 535 1.29 22.33 10.71
N LEU A 536 0.13 22.08 10.09
CA LEU A 536 0.06 21.83 8.64
C LEU A 536 0.68 22.97 7.81
N ASN A 537 0.36 24.23 8.15
CA ASN A 537 0.93 25.38 7.45
C ASN A 537 2.44 25.49 7.61
N LYS A 538 2.95 25.27 8.82
CA LYS A 538 4.36 25.35 9.14
C LYS A 538 5.20 24.28 8.45
N TYR A 539 4.67 23.05 8.30
CA TYR A 539 5.45 21.92 7.80
C TYR A 539 5.16 21.55 6.35
N LEU A 540 3.93 21.74 5.88
CA LEU A 540 3.47 21.29 4.55
C LEU A 540 2.97 22.43 3.66
N GLY A 541 2.50 23.53 4.25
CA GLY A 541 1.93 24.68 3.53
C GLY A 541 2.94 25.79 3.21
N ALA A 542 2.41 26.96 2.89
CA ALA A 542 3.18 28.16 2.58
C ALA A 542 4.14 28.57 3.71
N GLY A 543 3.83 28.24 4.96
CA GLY A 543 4.70 28.48 6.12
C GLY A 543 6.02 27.69 6.09
N ALA A 544 6.07 26.53 5.41
CA ALA A 544 7.30 25.76 5.18
C ALA A 544 8.18 26.35 4.04
N GLY A 545 7.67 27.33 3.30
CA GLY A 545 8.37 27.99 2.20
C GLY A 545 8.32 27.22 0.88
N ARG A 546 9.16 27.64 -0.08
CA ARG A 546 9.06 27.21 -1.50
C ARG A 546 9.24 25.71 -1.78
N ASN A 547 9.85 24.97 -0.85
CA ASN A 547 10.12 23.54 -0.98
C ASN A 547 9.08 22.68 -0.24
N ALA A 548 8.04 23.31 0.32
CA ALA A 548 6.95 22.61 0.97
C ALA A 548 6.18 21.75 -0.04
N LEU A 549 5.40 20.80 0.46
CA LEU A 549 4.53 19.97 -0.38
C LEU A 549 3.42 20.81 -1.06
N TYR A 550 2.90 21.80 -0.34
CA TYR A 550 1.86 22.72 -0.81
C TYR A 550 2.29 24.18 -0.63
N PRO A 551 3.31 24.66 -1.37
CA PRO A 551 3.94 25.95 -1.11
C PRO A 551 3.03 27.15 -1.41
N SER A 552 1.96 26.95 -2.19
CA SER A 552 0.97 27.98 -2.53
C SER A 552 -0.23 28.01 -1.59
N ILE A 553 -0.36 27.05 -0.67
CA ILE A 553 -1.53 26.93 0.22
C ILE A 553 -1.16 27.43 1.60
N ASN A 554 -1.78 28.51 2.04
CA ASN A 554 -1.70 28.96 3.43
C ASN A 554 -2.91 28.39 4.21
N PHE A 555 -2.69 27.30 4.94
CA PHE A 555 -3.75 26.66 5.72
C PHE A 555 -4.28 27.53 6.87
N CYS A 556 -3.55 28.57 7.28
CA CYS A 556 -4.02 29.50 8.30
C CYS A 556 -4.96 30.57 7.77
N SER A 557 -4.92 30.89 6.47
CA SER A 557 -5.88 31.81 5.84
C SER A 557 -6.93 31.09 5.01
N ASN A 558 -6.69 29.83 4.67
CA ASN A 558 -7.60 28.99 3.89
C ASN A 558 -7.53 27.52 4.37
N PRO A 559 -8.05 27.19 5.58
CA PRO A 559 -8.16 25.81 6.03
C PRO A 559 -9.04 24.95 5.11
N GLN A 560 -9.99 25.56 4.39
CA GLN A 560 -10.87 24.87 3.43
C GLN A 560 -10.11 24.22 2.27
N ALA A 561 -8.89 24.68 1.99
CA ALA A 561 -8.03 24.05 0.99
C ALA A 561 -7.79 22.55 1.22
N VAL A 562 -7.95 22.05 2.45
CA VAL A 562 -7.87 20.59 2.71
C VAL A 562 -8.90 19.80 1.91
N CYS A 563 -10.09 20.35 1.71
CA CYS A 563 -11.18 19.71 0.98
C CYS A 563 -11.26 20.13 -0.49
N ASP A 564 -10.96 21.40 -0.79
CA ASP A 564 -11.09 21.97 -2.13
C ASP A 564 -9.82 21.84 -2.99
N GLY A 565 -8.69 21.51 -2.34
CA GLY A 565 -7.37 21.47 -2.95
C GLY A 565 -7.08 20.18 -3.74
N PRO A 566 -5.79 19.86 -3.91
CA PRO A 566 -5.36 18.62 -4.55
C PRO A 566 -6.01 17.39 -3.91
N SER A 567 -6.32 16.37 -4.70
CA SER A 567 -7.12 15.23 -4.25
C SER A 567 -6.44 14.37 -3.17
N ASP A 568 -5.11 14.41 -3.09
CA ASP A 568 -4.32 13.77 -2.05
C ASP A 568 -4.27 14.56 -0.73
N LEU A 569 -4.54 15.87 -0.76
CA LEU A 569 -4.37 16.75 0.41
C LEU A 569 -5.28 16.37 1.59
N LYS A 570 -6.52 15.94 1.31
CA LYS A 570 -7.46 15.45 2.34
C LYS A 570 -6.91 14.22 3.10
N TRP A 571 -6.10 13.41 2.42
CA TRP A 571 -5.39 12.26 3.01
C TRP A 571 -4.11 12.70 3.70
N VAL A 572 -3.33 13.60 3.07
CA VAL A 572 -2.10 14.14 3.64
C VAL A 572 -2.35 14.78 5.00
N ALA A 573 -3.42 15.56 5.17
CA ALA A 573 -3.77 16.15 6.44
C ALA A 573 -3.93 15.10 7.56
N GLY A 574 -4.64 14.01 7.27
CA GLY A 574 -4.84 12.93 8.23
C GLY A 574 -3.61 12.08 8.49
N ILE A 575 -2.84 11.72 7.44
CA ILE A 575 -1.60 10.95 7.60
C ILE A 575 -0.56 11.78 8.36
N PHE A 576 -0.50 13.10 8.14
CA PHE A 576 0.39 13.99 8.87
C PHE A 576 0.08 13.98 10.37
N PHE A 577 -1.20 14.07 10.75
CA PHE A 577 -1.62 13.94 12.14
C PHE A 577 -1.30 12.54 12.70
N TRP A 578 -1.62 11.49 11.94
CA TRP A 578 -1.32 10.11 12.31
C TRP A 578 0.17 9.95 12.61
N VAL A 579 1.05 10.34 11.71
CA VAL A 579 2.50 10.20 11.91
C VAL A 579 2.99 11.07 13.05
N SER A 580 2.48 12.29 13.21
CA SER A 580 3.00 13.26 14.18
C SER A 580 2.57 12.99 15.63
N ASP A 581 1.35 12.49 15.83
CA ASP A 581 0.70 12.49 17.15
C ASP A 581 0.13 11.10 17.55
N VAL A 582 0.04 10.12 16.64
CA VAL A 582 -0.63 8.82 16.91
C VAL A 582 0.27 7.61 16.66
N GLY A 583 0.93 7.60 15.51
CA GLY A 583 1.44 6.43 14.85
C GLY A 583 2.70 5.87 15.50
N PRO A 584 3.20 4.74 14.96
CA PRO A 584 4.29 3.96 15.56
C PRO A 584 5.61 4.72 15.71
N GLN A 585 5.77 5.85 15.05
CA GLN A 585 6.99 6.64 15.12
C GLN A 585 7.10 7.46 16.41
N ASN A 586 5.98 7.85 17.03
CA ASN A 586 5.98 8.85 18.09
C ASN A 586 5.23 8.45 19.36
N TYR A 587 4.33 7.46 19.32
CA TYR A 587 3.56 7.07 20.51
C TYR A 587 4.30 6.03 21.36
N ASP A 588 4.87 6.50 22.46
CA ASP A 588 5.47 5.70 23.54
C ASP A 588 5.07 6.33 24.88
N GLU A 589 3.88 5.97 25.34
CA GLU A 589 3.29 6.55 26.54
C GLU A 589 2.66 5.48 27.42
N GLN A 590 2.73 5.69 28.73
CA GLN A 590 2.03 4.88 29.73
C GLN A 590 2.33 3.37 29.63
N GLY A 591 3.53 3.02 29.14
CA GLY A 591 3.98 1.63 29.00
C GLY A 591 3.52 0.94 27.71
N TYR A 592 2.89 1.68 26.79
CA TYR A 592 2.51 1.19 25.48
C TYR A 592 3.27 1.91 24.37
N ASN A 593 3.91 1.13 23.49
CA ASN A 593 4.60 1.60 22.31
C ASN A 593 3.84 1.10 21.07
N PHE A 594 3.34 2.01 20.24
CA PHE A 594 2.46 1.63 19.12
C PHE A 594 3.20 0.83 18.03
N ARG A 595 4.51 1.08 17.84
CA ARG A 595 5.34 0.28 16.92
C ARG A 595 5.45 -1.17 17.39
N GLN A 596 5.76 -1.36 18.67
CA GLN A 596 5.79 -2.71 19.26
C GLN A 596 4.42 -3.37 19.18
N GLY A 597 3.34 -2.60 19.36
CA GLY A 597 1.97 -3.10 19.19
C GLY A 597 1.70 -3.69 17.80
N ILE A 598 2.18 -3.06 16.73
CA ILE A 598 2.07 -3.59 15.36
C ILE A 598 2.91 -4.85 15.19
N GLU A 599 4.15 -4.85 15.68
CA GLU A 599 5.04 -6.01 15.58
C GLU A 599 4.46 -7.22 16.34
N ASP A 600 3.97 -7.01 17.56
CA ASP A 600 3.28 -8.02 18.38
C ASP A 600 2.01 -8.55 17.69
N TYR A 601 1.28 -7.69 16.99
CA TYR A 601 0.09 -8.07 16.23
C TYR A 601 0.44 -9.08 15.14
N VAL A 602 1.48 -8.78 14.36
CA VAL A 602 1.97 -9.67 13.30
C VAL A 602 2.51 -10.97 13.89
N ASP A 603 3.31 -10.90 14.96
CA ASP A 603 3.94 -12.06 15.57
C ASP A 603 2.92 -13.02 16.23
N ARG A 604 1.73 -12.52 16.60
CA ARG A 604 0.60 -13.35 17.10
C ARG A 604 -0.21 -14.02 15.99
N GLY A 605 0.11 -13.76 14.72
CA GLY A 605 -0.66 -14.21 13.56
C GLY A 605 -1.97 -13.45 13.35
N CYS A 606 -2.15 -12.30 14.00
CA CYS A 606 -3.36 -11.49 13.83
C CYS A 606 -3.42 -10.81 12.45
N ALA A 607 -2.28 -10.65 11.77
CA ALA A 607 -2.28 -10.23 10.37
C ALA A 607 -2.96 -11.29 9.50
N ASP A 608 -2.63 -12.57 9.69
CA ASP A 608 -3.19 -13.66 8.89
C ASP A 608 -4.67 -13.96 9.21
N ASP A 609 -5.04 -13.80 10.48
CA ASP A 609 -6.41 -13.97 10.96
C ASP A 609 -6.77 -12.85 11.95
N PRO A 610 -7.26 -11.69 11.46
CA PRO A 610 -7.59 -10.56 12.31
C PRO A 610 -8.86 -10.76 13.14
N ASP A 611 -9.64 -11.82 12.90
CA ASP A 611 -10.82 -12.16 13.71
C ASP A 611 -10.47 -13.02 14.93
N LYS A 612 -9.23 -13.51 15.01
CA LYS A 612 -8.74 -14.30 16.13
C LYS A 612 -8.85 -13.54 17.46
N ASP A 613 -9.22 -14.26 18.51
CA ASP A 613 -9.31 -13.73 19.87
C ASP A 613 -8.04 -12.97 20.28
N GLY A 614 -8.22 -11.73 20.76
CA GLY A 614 -7.13 -10.87 21.21
C GLY A 614 -6.47 -10.03 20.12
N CYS A 615 -7.01 -10.02 18.90
CA CYS A 615 -6.53 -9.22 17.77
C CYS A 615 -7.26 -7.87 17.61
N ASP A 616 -8.01 -7.42 18.61
CA ASP A 616 -8.75 -6.14 18.56
C ASP A 616 -7.94 -5.00 19.18
N ALA A 617 -7.15 -5.32 20.21
CA ALA A 617 -6.47 -4.35 21.06
C ALA A 617 -5.65 -3.29 20.31
N LEU A 618 -4.95 -3.67 19.22
CA LEU A 618 -4.20 -2.71 18.41
C LEU A 618 -5.12 -1.62 17.83
N PHE A 619 -6.27 -2.01 17.29
CA PHE A 619 -7.22 -1.10 16.64
C PHE A 619 -8.07 -0.34 17.67
N GLU A 620 -8.34 -0.94 18.83
CA GLU A 620 -8.95 -0.26 19.98
C GLU A 620 -8.02 0.86 20.48
N TYR A 621 -6.74 0.56 20.67
CA TYR A 621 -5.73 1.53 21.09
C TYR A 621 -5.52 2.63 20.06
N ALA A 622 -5.48 2.30 18.76
CA ALA A 622 -5.48 3.31 17.71
C ALA A 622 -6.68 4.27 17.82
N SER A 623 -7.87 3.73 18.09
CA SER A 623 -9.10 4.51 18.26
C SER A 623 -9.02 5.42 19.50
N GLY A 624 -8.50 4.91 20.61
CA GLY A 624 -8.23 5.70 21.81
C GLY A 624 -7.31 6.88 21.52
N ILE A 625 -6.16 6.62 20.89
CA ILE A 625 -5.16 7.66 20.63
C ILE A 625 -5.71 8.74 19.68
N VAL A 626 -6.35 8.33 18.58
CA VAL A 626 -6.93 9.28 17.61
C VAL A 626 -8.01 10.15 18.23
N ASN A 627 -8.89 9.57 19.04
CA ASN A 627 -10.09 10.25 19.51
C ASN A 627 -9.87 10.99 20.84
N ARG A 628 -8.94 10.53 21.68
CA ARG A 628 -8.73 11.00 23.06
C ARG A 628 -7.29 11.38 23.39
N GLY A 629 -6.33 11.08 22.52
CA GLY A 629 -4.91 11.36 22.75
C GLY A 629 -4.18 10.31 23.60
N CYS A 630 -4.83 9.20 23.97
CA CYS A 630 -4.16 8.08 24.62
C CYS A 630 -4.83 6.73 24.29
N HIS A 631 -4.04 5.66 24.34
CA HIS A 631 -4.47 4.31 23.95
C HIS A 631 -5.59 3.69 24.80
N ASP A 632 -5.65 3.96 26.11
CA ASP A 632 -6.69 3.44 26.99
C ASP A 632 -7.32 4.58 27.83
N PRO A 633 -8.28 5.32 27.26
CA PRO A 633 -8.93 6.42 27.96
C PRO A 633 -9.84 5.96 29.11
N GLY A 634 -10.20 4.68 29.23
CA GLY A 634 -11.12 4.19 30.27
C GLY A 634 -12.45 4.98 30.37
N GLU A 635 -13.14 4.86 31.51
CA GLU A 635 -14.36 5.64 31.80
C GLU A 635 -14.09 7.09 32.20
N THR A 636 -12.88 7.38 32.70
CA THR A 636 -12.52 8.70 33.24
C THR A 636 -11.71 9.58 32.29
N GLY A 637 -11.44 9.08 31.08
CA GLY A 637 -10.62 9.76 30.09
C GLY A 637 -9.11 9.58 30.32
N CYS A 638 -8.33 10.07 29.35
CA CYS A 638 -6.88 10.01 29.40
C CYS A 638 -6.29 10.74 30.62
N PRO A 639 -5.16 10.26 31.17
CA PRO A 639 -4.48 10.94 32.29
C PRO A 639 -4.16 12.41 31.97
N GLY A 640 -4.55 13.31 32.88
CA GLY A 640 -4.31 14.74 32.73
C GLY A 640 -5.29 15.48 31.81
N CYS A 641 -6.35 14.81 31.33
CA CYS A 641 -7.42 15.48 30.60
C CYS A 641 -8.10 16.55 31.48
N VAL A 642 -8.43 17.69 30.88
CA VAL A 642 -9.22 18.74 31.57
C VAL A 642 -10.69 18.32 31.52
N PRO A 643 -11.42 18.25 32.66
CA PRO A 643 -12.83 17.85 32.67
C PRO A 643 -13.67 18.64 31.65
N GLY A 644 -14.27 17.91 30.70
CA GLY A 644 -14.95 18.44 29.51
C GLY A 644 -15.06 17.39 28.40
N ALA A 645 -15.38 17.80 27.17
CA ALA A 645 -15.62 16.91 26.00
C ALA A 645 -14.52 15.87 25.71
N THR A 646 -13.29 16.13 26.15
CA THR A 646 -12.10 15.33 25.87
C THR A 646 -11.87 14.20 26.88
N CYS A 647 -12.68 14.08 27.94
CA CYS A 647 -12.49 13.08 29.01
C CYS A 647 -13.44 11.87 28.97
N ASP A 648 -14.31 11.74 27.96
CA ASP A 648 -15.18 10.56 27.81
C ASP A 648 -14.44 9.35 27.17
N PRO A 649 -15.03 8.13 27.17
CA PRO A 649 -14.51 6.98 26.43
C PRO A 649 -14.48 7.22 24.91
N ALA A 650 -13.52 6.62 24.20
CA ALA A 650 -13.48 6.69 22.74
C ALA A 650 -14.81 6.21 22.10
N HIS A 651 -15.32 6.93 21.12
CA HIS A 651 -16.60 6.61 20.49
C HIS A 651 -16.43 5.72 19.26
N ASN A 652 -17.42 4.85 19.03
CA ASN A 652 -17.51 3.95 17.87
C ASN A 652 -16.28 3.06 17.70
N VAL A 653 -15.68 2.62 18.82
CA VAL A 653 -14.49 1.76 18.82
C VAL A 653 -14.76 0.44 18.09
N PRO A 654 -15.85 -0.29 18.35
CA PRO A 654 -16.14 -1.53 17.62
C PRO A 654 -16.18 -1.32 16.10
N GLU A 655 -16.82 -0.26 15.62
CA GLU A 655 -16.91 -0.01 14.18
C GLU A 655 -15.56 0.37 13.55
N ARG A 656 -14.66 1.03 14.30
CA ARG A 656 -13.28 1.32 13.86
C ARG A 656 -12.44 0.05 13.81
N VAL A 657 -12.61 -0.85 14.78
CA VAL A 657 -11.97 -2.17 14.79
C VAL A 657 -12.42 -2.95 13.56
N ASP A 658 -13.73 -3.06 13.32
CA ASP A 658 -14.28 -3.78 12.16
C ASP A 658 -13.82 -3.18 10.83
N ALA A 659 -13.79 -1.86 10.72
CA ALA A 659 -13.28 -1.18 9.53
C ALA A 659 -11.78 -1.48 9.30
N SER A 660 -10.97 -1.48 10.37
CA SER A 660 -9.55 -1.82 10.32
C SER A 660 -9.35 -3.27 9.87
N LYS A 661 -10.10 -4.22 10.45
CA LYS A 661 -10.06 -5.63 10.05
C LYS A 661 -10.49 -5.81 8.60
N ARG A 662 -11.54 -5.11 8.15
CA ARG A 662 -12.02 -5.17 6.76
C ARG A 662 -10.96 -4.67 5.78
N ALA A 663 -10.32 -3.55 6.07
CA ALA A 663 -9.21 -3.04 5.27
C ALA A 663 -8.02 -4.03 5.27
N LEU A 664 -7.67 -4.60 6.42
CA LEU A 664 -6.56 -5.54 6.55
C LEU A 664 -6.81 -6.84 5.75
N LYS A 665 -8.01 -7.42 5.87
CA LYS A 665 -8.42 -8.60 5.11
C LYS A 665 -8.31 -8.34 3.61
N ALA A 666 -8.71 -7.16 3.15
CA ALA A 666 -8.57 -6.80 1.74
C ALA A 666 -7.10 -6.72 1.29
N LEU A 667 -6.24 -6.16 2.13
CA LEU A 667 -4.82 -5.96 1.82
C LEU A 667 -3.98 -7.25 1.85
N ILE A 668 -4.34 -8.22 2.69
CA ILE A 668 -3.54 -9.43 2.92
C ILE A 668 -3.75 -10.53 1.86
N VAL A 669 -4.77 -10.40 1.01
CA VAL A 669 -4.96 -11.29 -0.16
C VAL A 669 -3.72 -11.34 -1.06
N LEU A 670 -2.93 -10.26 -1.13
CA LEU A 670 -1.67 -10.19 -1.90
C LEU A 670 -0.54 -11.09 -1.39
N LEU A 671 -0.61 -11.58 -0.15
CA LEU A 671 0.46 -12.38 0.46
C LEU A 671 0.15 -13.89 0.47
N GLY A 672 -0.84 -14.32 -0.32
CA GLY A 672 -1.33 -15.71 -0.27
C GLY A 672 -2.30 -15.97 0.88
N GLY A 673 -2.82 -14.91 1.52
CA GLY A 673 -3.94 -15.02 2.45
C GLY A 673 -5.19 -15.52 1.73
N ASN A 674 -6.02 -16.31 2.42
CA ASN A 674 -7.27 -16.82 1.87
C ASN A 674 -8.04 -15.68 1.19
N SER A 675 -8.45 -15.91 -0.06
CA SER A 675 -9.20 -14.99 -0.91
C SER A 675 -10.32 -14.27 -0.14
N LEU A 676 -10.42 -12.95 -0.32
CA LEU A 676 -11.71 -12.26 -0.19
C LEU A 676 -12.76 -13.07 -0.96
N PRO A 677 -13.91 -13.43 -0.38
CA PRO A 677 -14.94 -14.13 -1.11
C PRO A 677 -15.34 -13.28 -2.32
N SER A 678 -15.09 -13.82 -3.52
CA SER A 678 -15.41 -13.18 -4.79
C SER A 678 -16.89 -12.82 -4.82
N SER A 679 -17.18 -11.55 -5.09
CA SER A 679 -18.52 -11.08 -5.43
C SER A 679 -19.01 -11.80 -6.68
N GLY A 680 -19.88 -12.79 -6.50
CA GLY A 680 -20.47 -13.57 -7.59
C GLY A 680 -21.59 -14.48 -7.13
N GLY A 681 -22.79 -13.90 -6.98
CA GLY A 681 -24.05 -14.65 -6.83
C GLY A 681 -24.45 -14.93 -5.38
N GLY A 682 -25.60 -14.38 -4.99
CA GLY A 682 -26.21 -14.64 -3.69
C GLY A 682 -26.37 -16.12 -3.39
N GLY A 683 -25.99 -16.53 -2.18
CA GLY A 683 -26.20 -17.90 -1.70
C GLY A 683 -25.06 -18.46 -0.85
N GLY A 684 -24.92 -17.95 0.37
CA GLY A 684 -24.49 -18.63 1.61
C GLY A 684 -23.29 -19.58 1.64
N LEU A 685 -22.36 -19.29 2.57
CA LEU A 685 -21.75 -20.32 3.42
C LEU A 685 -21.82 -19.86 4.89
N LEU A 686 -22.51 -20.68 5.67
CA LEU A 686 -23.06 -20.44 7.00
C LEU A 686 -22.02 -20.59 8.11
N GLY A 687 -21.83 -19.53 8.88
CA GLY A 687 -21.87 -19.61 10.34
C GLY A 687 -23.23 -19.06 10.77
N THR A 688 -24.12 -19.94 11.22
CA THR A 688 -25.46 -19.68 11.80
C THR A 688 -26.05 -18.27 11.67
N ASN A 689 -26.94 -18.06 10.69
CA ASN A 689 -27.67 -16.79 10.49
C ASN A 689 -28.45 -16.39 11.75
N SER A 690 -27.91 -15.44 12.50
CA SER A 690 -28.48 -14.79 13.68
C SER A 690 -29.37 -13.62 13.30
N ASN A 691 -30.24 -13.79 12.29
CA ASN A 691 -31.10 -12.72 11.80
C ASN A 691 -32.51 -12.87 12.38
N TYR A 692 -33.02 -11.84 13.06
CA TYR A 692 -34.34 -11.86 13.69
C TYR A 692 -35.15 -10.61 13.40
N CYS A 693 -36.47 -10.79 13.34
CA CYS A 693 -37.43 -9.72 13.08
C CYS A 693 -37.74 -8.95 14.37
N GLY A 694 -37.76 -7.63 14.26
CA GLY A 694 -38.17 -6.72 15.33
C GLY A 694 -38.71 -5.41 14.80
N THR A 695 -39.30 -4.57 15.64
CA THR A 695 -39.63 -3.18 15.28
C THR A 695 -38.38 -2.31 15.20
N ASP A 696 -37.33 -2.73 15.93
CA ASP A 696 -35.98 -2.18 15.98
C ASP A 696 -34.99 -3.30 16.35
N TRP A 697 -33.68 -3.04 16.26
CA TRP A 697 -32.65 -4.03 16.57
C TRP A 697 -32.76 -4.57 18.01
N SER A 698 -33.05 -3.71 18.99
CA SER A 698 -33.17 -4.11 20.40
C SER A 698 -34.35 -5.08 20.62
N SER A 699 -35.48 -4.84 19.95
CA SER A 699 -36.66 -5.71 20.00
C SER A 699 -36.40 -7.05 19.32
N ALA A 700 -35.63 -7.07 18.23
CA ALA A 700 -35.21 -8.29 17.57
C ALA A 700 -34.23 -9.09 18.46
N ALA A 701 -33.30 -8.40 19.14
CA ALA A 701 -32.31 -9.00 20.04
C ALA A 701 -32.84 -9.49 21.38
N GLN A 702 -33.89 -8.85 21.91
CA GLN A 702 -34.51 -9.29 23.14
C GLN A 702 -35.58 -10.37 22.93
N SER A 703 -36.30 -10.33 21.80
CA SER A 703 -37.43 -11.23 21.58
C SER A 703 -37.04 -12.54 20.89
N CYS A 704 -36.08 -12.50 19.95
CA CYS A 704 -35.65 -13.65 19.16
C CYS A 704 -36.81 -14.44 18.53
N ALA A 705 -37.95 -13.78 18.32
CA ALA A 705 -39.22 -14.47 18.17
C ALA A 705 -39.46 -14.99 16.75
N THR A 706 -38.94 -14.30 15.74
CA THR A 706 -39.13 -14.67 14.32
C THR A 706 -37.81 -14.51 13.58
N PRO A 707 -37.16 -15.59 13.14
CA PRO A 707 -35.93 -15.49 12.36
C PRO A 707 -36.25 -15.06 10.92
N CYS A 708 -35.33 -14.32 10.31
CA CYS A 708 -35.36 -13.92 8.91
C CYS A 708 -34.05 -14.32 8.22
N PRO A 709 -33.91 -15.62 7.90
CA PRO A 709 -32.62 -16.23 7.51
C PRO A 709 -32.02 -15.64 6.24
N SER A 710 -32.82 -15.03 5.36
CA SER A 710 -32.31 -14.38 4.16
C SER A 710 -31.83 -12.95 4.39
N GLY A 711 -32.06 -12.38 5.58
CA GLY A 711 -31.77 -10.98 5.86
C GLY A 711 -32.82 -10.00 5.32
N THR A 712 -33.97 -10.49 4.83
CA THR A 712 -34.96 -9.65 4.13
C THR A 712 -36.17 -9.32 4.98
N ASN A 713 -36.62 -8.06 4.89
CA ASN A 713 -37.82 -7.59 5.59
C ASN A 713 -39.11 -8.29 5.13
N SER A 714 -39.11 -8.92 3.95
CA SER A 714 -40.23 -9.71 3.44
C SER A 714 -40.52 -10.97 4.25
N GLU A 715 -39.54 -11.46 5.02
CA GLU A 715 -39.71 -12.59 5.92
C GLU A 715 -40.32 -12.19 7.27
N CYS A 716 -40.42 -10.88 7.54
CA CYS A 716 -40.87 -10.35 8.82
C CYS A 716 -42.35 -9.97 8.81
N PRO A 717 -43.07 -10.18 9.94
CA PRO A 717 -44.46 -9.74 10.10
C PRO A 717 -44.62 -8.24 9.78
N SER A 718 -45.79 -7.85 9.25
CA SER A 718 -46.07 -6.44 8.94
C SER A 718 -45.83 -5.53 10.16
N GLY A 719 -44.99 -4.51 9.98
CA GLY A 719 -44.56 -3.62 11.06
C GLY A 719 -43.25 -4.01 11.75
N THR A 720 -42.54 -5.03 11.25
CA THR A 720 -41.21 -5.44 11.74
C THR A 720 -40.22 -5.58 10.58
N PHE A 721 -38.93 -5.48 10.88
CA PHE A 721 -37.81 -5.51 9.95
C PHE A 721 -36.80 -6.58 10.37
N CYS A 722 -36.05 -7.10 9.41
CA CYS A 722 -35.04 -8.12 9.63
C CYS A 722 -33.72 -7.47 10.04
N PHE A 723 -33.23 -7.83 11.22
CA PHE A 723 -31.97 -7.34 11.75
C PHE A 723 -30.99 -8.52 11.85
N GLY A 724 -29.78 -8.33 11.32
CA GLY A 724 -28.73 -9.35 11.35
C GLY A 724 -27.82 -9.26 12.58
N ASP A 725 -26.99 -10.28 12.75
CA ASP A 725 -25.97 -10.39 13.80
C ASP A 725 -26.53 -10.25 15.22
N ILE A 726 -27.68 -10.88 15.47
CA ILE A 726 -28.39 -10.87 16.75
C ILE A 726 -28.08 -12.15 17.54
N ASP A 727 -27.24 -12.00 18.57
CA ASP A 727 -26.99 -13.07 19.54
C ASP A 727 -28.21 -13.26 20.46
N CYS A 728 -29.02 -14.24 20.10
CA CYS A 728 -30.14 -14.71 20.90
C CYS A 728 -29.65 -15.65 22.02
N PRO A 729 -30.01 -15.41 23.29
CA PRO A 729 -29.63 -16.28 24.41
C PRO A 729 -30.29 -17.66 24.39
#